data_AF-A0A6A3XH63-F1
#
_entry.id   AF-A0A6A3XH63-F1
#
_cell.length_a   1.000
_cell.length_b   1.000
_cell.length_c   1.000
_cell.angle_alpha   90.00
_cell.angle_beta   90.00
_cell.angle_gamma   90.00
#
_symmetry.space_group_name_H-M   'P 1'
#
loop_
_entity.id
_entity.type
_entity.pdbx_description
1 polymer ?
#
loop_
_entity_poly.entity_id
_entity_poly.type
_entity_poly.pdbx_seq_one_letter_code
_entity_poly.pdbx_strand_id
1 'polypeptide(L)'
;MEGGTCSPHDDVAAHLAADVEPLLTETRAHLLHKQPDRARASFLRLPELEARRRAYLEATLRDFYAAGLFDVPVLLTFLEGLPSWHWTLDGCAVLHSVSSALRAPSSDAGGGGNALKALEARQRKFPQLPLAFFLLKLMSHLEGSARVRAESYWYAWVSPTLRAVASGQPLELKILSRTGRSEYRQGDASKEELLYAPGNAGTFDNDRRNALCWVGDGELQSEVAAWPDDKDRAKAQWRMIPVDVHSDTFMLQSVRFEEYLYSADYAKFKKDARGKTRSRVFTWRKTAESPGPAGKWQLVALSGGERDVFALYNPYQREFLYAPTADLMDSKRRHVLTRAAPDGTREASDTEGGAMWCAWRIAPAQQSSMEKGVEAFFAKKYPVAVEQLTLALKDLPDNTEHVKCFAYRMTANLRLRRFDLVAPDFQAIQALGGDKAAIFHGLAHLWEENASYLAAMAHSSPDLQIQAIEISTSPDNPFFMRHQLAKGDDYFVRRDFQAAIVCYQEAATCNPTIASTSSEGSGLEDPETTRQRVRAYVSCAKCFYALEEPENAWQYLSIAHDIDGVSVEGEAAILLWKGKCKRVQKAYDESLLLLEKAFDRASAASAASACLPSSATAAAGAPMSAAVLKRSILMEMKVVGMLRQGVYDALLSTDETAAANRAAESNGANGAGEADGVVSGGNAEKTLTQMMEIFHCPLSLELMDDPVTTPDGNTYDRSMIKQHLEVNGCFDPLTRAPLTKSQLHPNRALKQLMETLLSDHRLGLLLASCST
;
A
#
# COMPACT_ATOMS: atom_id res chain seq x y z
N MET A 1 -10.70 45.58 30.84
CA MET A 1 -9.41 44.97 30.47
C MET A 1 -9.56 43.50 30.71
N GLU A 2 -9.58 42.70 29.66
CA GLU A 2 -9.10 41.32 29.63
C GLU A 2 -9.14 40.92 28.15
N GLY A 3 -8.02 41.22 27.47
CA GLY A 3 -7.80 40.81 26.10
C GLY A 3 -7.46 39.32 26.11
N GLY A 4 -8.35 38.50 25.56
CA GLY A 4 -8.02 37.14 25.18
C GLY A 4 -7.07 37.21 23.98
N THR A 5 -5.82 36.88 24.20
CA THR A 5 -4.83 36.69 23.14
C THR A 5 -5.22 35.46 22.32
N CYS A 6 -5.80 35.67 21.14
CA CYS A 6 -5.87 34.63 20.11
C CYS A 6 -4.45 34.14 19.80
N SER A 7 -4.29 32.82 19.70
CA SER A 7 -3.01 32.22 19.34
C SER A 7 -2.68 32.52 17.87
N PRO A 8 -1.40 32.62 17.47
CA PRO A 8 -1.03 32.86 16.06
C PRO A 8 -1.49 31.74 15.11
N HIS A 9 -1.86 30.57 15.64
CA HIS A 9 -2.36 29.44 14.87
C HIS A 9 -3.84 29.59 14.47
N ASP A 10 -4.64 30.31 15.26
CA ASP A 10 -6.07 30.51 14.97
C ASP A 10 -6.29 31.52 13.84
N ASP A 11 -5.45 32.57 13.74
CA ASP A 11 -5.51 33.55 12.66
C ASP A 11 -5.08 32.97 11.31
N VAL A 12 -4.08 32.07 11.28
CA VAL A 12 -3.65 31.42 10.02
C VAL A 12 -4.69 30.42 9.51
N ALA A 13 -5.34 29.67 10.41
CA ALA A 13 -6.42 28.76 10.04
C ALA A 13 -7.67 29.51 9.55
N ALA A 14 -8.00 30.65 10.17
CA ALA A 14 -9.10 31.51 9.75
C ALA A 14 -8.82 32.22 8.40
N HIS A 15 -7.59 32.69 8.17
CA HIS A 15 -7.18 33.28 6.90
C HIS A 15 -7.15 32.25 5.75
N LEU A 16 -6.66 31.03 5.99
CA LEU A 16 -6.70 29.95 5.00
C LEU A 16 -8.14 29.51 4.66
N ALA A 17 -9.04 29.49 5.64
CA ALA A 17 -10.46 29.17 5.41
C ALA A 17 -11.18 30.23 4.57
N ALA A 18 -10.81 31.51 4.70
CA ALA A 18 -11.40 32.63 3.97
C ALA A 18 -11.11 32.60 2.45
N ASP A 19 -9.93 32.11 2.03
CA ASP A 19 -9.53 32.04 0.61
C ASP A 19 -9.95 30.74 -0.10
N VAL A 20 -10.19 29.66 0.66
CA VAL A 20 -10.48 28.33 0.10
C VAL A 20 -11.95 28.17 -0.33
N GLU A 21 -12.91 28.57 0.50
CA GLU A 21 -14.33 28.34 0.20
C GLU A 21 -14.81 29.07 -1.07
N PRO A 22 -14.43 30.34 -1.35
CA PRO A 22 -14.83 31.02 -2.58
C PRO A 22 -14.37 30.29 -3.85
N LEU A 23 -13.14 29.76 -3.85
CA LEU A 23 -12.57 29.01 -4.98
C LEU A 23 -13.24 27.63 -5.15
N LEU A 24 -13.59 26.95 -4.06
CA LEU A 24 -14.39 25.72 -4.12
C LEU A 24 -15.78 26.02 -4.68
N THR A 25 -16.40 27.13 -4.28
CA THR A 25 -17.71 27.57 -4.80
C THR A 25 -17.65 27.91 -6.29
N GLU A 26 -16.59 28.61 -6.73
CA GLU A 26 -16.32 28.90 -8.15
C GLU A 26 -16.17 27.61 -8.96
N THR A 27 -15.39 26.66 -8.43
CA THR A 27 -15.19 25.33 -9.05
C THR A 27 -16.51 24.59 -9.20
N ARG A 28 -17.33 24.54 -8.14
CA ARG A 28 -18.66 23.91 -8.18
C ARG A 28 -19.57 24.60 -9.20
N ALA A 29 -19.55 25.93 -9.29
CA ALA A 29 -20.35 26.69 -10.26
C ALA A 29 -19.96 26.35 -11.72
N HIS A 30 -18.67 26.25 -12.03
CA HIS A 30 -18.21 25.84 -13.35
C HIS A 30 -18.61 24.40 -13.70
N LEU A 31 -18.60 23.48 -12.73
CA LEU A 31 -19.11 22.13 -12.92
C LEU A 31 -20.62 22.12 -13.20
N LEU A 32 -21.42 22.94 -12.50
CA LEU A 32 -22.86 23.11 -12.78
C LEU A 32 -23.11 23.62 -14.21
N HIS A 33 -22.27 24.53 -14.69
CA HIS A 33 -22.36 25.10 -16.04
C HIS A 33 -21.74 24.21 -17.14
N LYS A 34 -21.35 22.96 -16.82
CA LYS A 34 -20.73 22.00 -17.75
C LYS A 34 -19.42 22.52 -18.38
N GLN A 35 -18.63 23.26 -17.61
CA GLN A 35 -17.34 23.84 -18.03
C GLN A 35 -16.18 23.17 -17.25
N PRO A 36 -15.83 21.90 -17.56
CA PRO A 36 -14.84 21.14 -16.77
C PRO A 36 -13.44 21.78 -16.81
N ASP A 37 -13.04 22.41 -17.92
CA ASP A 37 -11.74 23.09 -18.03
C ASP A 37 -11.62 24.31 -17.11
N ARG A 38 -12.69 25.09 -16.98
CA ARG A 38 -12.72 26.25 -16.08
C ARG A 38 -12.80 25.82 -14.63
N ALA A 39 -13.57 24.77 -14.33
CA ALA A 39 -13.59 24.14 -13.01
C ALA A 39 -12.20 23.63 -12.61
N ARG A 40 -11.45 23.05 -13.55
CA ARG A 40 -10.06 22.66 -13.32
C ARG A 40 -9.17 23.86 -13.03
N ALA A 41 -9.28 24.93 -13.82
CA ALA A 41 -8.48 26.14 -13.62
C ALA A 41 -8.74 26.79 -12.25
N SER A 42 -9.99 26.83 -11.79
CA SER A 42 -10.32 27.32 -10.44
C SER A 42 -9.84 26.37 -9.34
N PHE A 43 -9.98 25.06 -9.53
CA PHE A 43 -9.53 24.05 -8.57
C PHE A 43 -8.01 24.10 -8.33
N LEU A 44 -7.23 24.27 -9.41
CA LEU A 44 -5.76 24.34 -9.35
C LEU A 44 -5.22 25.61 -8.66
N ARG A 45 -6.08 26.59 -8.36
CA ARG A 45 -5.70 27.81 -7.62
C ARG A 45 -5.77 27.62 -6.10
N LEU A 46 -6.21 26.47 -5.60
CA LEU A 46 -6.33 26.20 -4.16
C LEU A 46 -4.95 26.07 -3.47
N PRO A 47 -4.77 26.64 -2.26
CA PRO A 47 -3.51 26.58 -1.52
C PRO A 47 -3.23 25.18 -0.95
N GLU A 48 -1.96 24.80 -0.81
CA GLU A 48 -1.51 23.51 -0.25
C GLU A 48 -2.10 22.26 -0.93
N LEU A 49 -2.34 22.36 -2.25
CA LEU A 49 -3.07 21.35 -3.02
C LEU A 49 -2.46 19.94 -2.90
N GLU A 50 -1.15 19.80 -2.88
CA GLU A 50 -0.49 18.48 -2.79
C GLU A 50 -0.78 17.74 -1.49
N ALA A 51 -0.84 18.47 -0.36
CA ALA A 51 -1.12 17.92 0.96
C ALA A 51 -2.62 17.73 1.22
N ARG A 52 -3.47 18.64 0.71
CA ARG A 52 -4.91 18.68 1.01
C ARG A 52 -5.83 18.26 -0.13
N ARG A 53 -5.31 17.80 -1.28
CA ARG A 53 -6.10 17.43 -2.48
C ARG A 53 -7.30 16.54 -2.18
N ARG A 54 -7.14 15.52 -1.34
CA ARG A 54 -8.21 14.57 -1.02
C ARG A 54 -9.36 15.26 -0.28
N ALA A 55 -9.03 16.14 0.66
CA ALA A 55 -10.01 16.94 1.40
C ALA A 55 -10.73 17.94 0.49
N TYR A 56 -10.01 18.60 -0.42
CA TYR A 56 -10.63 19.53 -1.38
C TYR A 56 -11.49 18.83 -2.43
N LEU A 57 -11.05 17.69 -2.96
CA LEU A 57 -11.86 16.84 -3.83
C LEU A 57 -13.11 16.36 -3.10
N GLU A 58 -12.98 15.95 -1.83
CA GLU A 58 -14.11 15.56 -1.00
C GLU A 58 -15.09 16.73 -0.81
N ALA A 59 -14.64 17.91 -0.40
CA ALA A 59 -15.51 19.08 -0.25
C ALA A 59 -16.19 19.51 -1.57
N THR A 60 -15.45 19.48 -2.69
CA THR A 60 -16.00 19.86 -4.00
C THR A 60 -17.06 18.86 -4.46
N LEU A 61 -16.74 17.57 -4.43
CA LEU A 61 -17.57 16.53 -5.00
C LEU A 61 -18.73 16.17 -4.06
N ARG A 62 -18.50 16.00 -2.74
CA ARG A 62 -19.53 15.58 -1.78
C ARG A 62 -20.73 16.52 -1.76
N ASP A 63 -20.49 17.83 -1.71
CA ASP A 63 -21.57 18.83 -1.67
C ASP A 63 -22.32 18.90 -3.01
N PHE A 64 -21.58 18.77 -4.11
CA PHE A 64 -22.14 18.72 -5.46
C PHE A 64 -23.04 17.50 -5.67
N TYR A 65 -22.65 16.34 -5.13
CA TYR A 65 -23.48 15.13 -5.10
C TYR A 65 -24.68 15.26 -4.17
N ALA A 66 -24.50 15.82 -2.97
CA ALA A 66 -25.57 16.00 -1.99
C ALA A 66 -26.70 16.89 -2.53
N ALA A 67 -26.37 17.88 -3.37
CA ALA A 67 -27.34 18.73 -4.05
C ALA A 67 -28.10 18.03 -5.20
N GLY A 68 -27.66 16.84 -5.64
CA GLY A 68 -28.28 16.09 -6.74
C GLY A 68 -28.10 16.73 -8.13
N LEU A 69 -27.23 17.74 -8.25
CA LEU A 69 -27.00 18.54 -9.45
C LEU A 69 -25.72 18.08 -10.18
N PHE A 70 -25.63 16.78 -10.51
CA PHE A 70 -24.41 16.24 -11.12
C PHE A 70 -24.62 15.67 -12.53
N ASP A 71 -23.66 15.97 -13.41
CA ASP A 71 -23.53 15.38 -14.74
C ASP A 71 -22.27 14.50 -14.74
N VAL A 72 -22.47 13.18 -14.79
CA VAL A 72 -21.40 12.18 -14.62
C VAL A 72 -20.29 12.33 -15.65
N PRO A 73 -20.59 12.45 -16.96
CA PRO A 73 -19.61 12.85 -17.97
C PRO A 73 -18.75 14.04 -17.60
N VAL A 74 -19.37 15.14 -17.15
CA VAL A 74 -18.65 16.39 -16.83
C VAL A 74 -17.67 16.16 -15.68
N LEU A 75 -18.09 15.41 -14.65
CA LEU A 75 -17.24 15.07 -13.52
C LEU A 75 -16.07 14.16 -13.92
N LEU A 76 -16.32 13.14 -14.75
CA LEU A 76 -15.26 12.26 -15.24
C LEU A 76 -14.28 13.02 -16.13
N THR A 77 -14.75 13.93 -17.00
CA THR A 77 -13.88 14.81 -17.79
C THR A 77 -13.06 15.76 -16.93
N PHE A 78 -13.64 16.32 -15.87
CA PHE A 78 -12.90 17.12 -14.89
C PHE A 78 -11.79 16.30 -14.22
N LEU A 79 -12.07 15.06 -13.79
CA LEU A 79 -11.08 14.18 -13.16
C LEU A 79 -9.99 13.73 -14.13
N GLU A 80 -10.33 13.45 -15.38
CA GLU A 80 -9.39 13.08 -16.45
C GLU A 80 -8.38 14.21 -16.73
N GLY A 81 -8.81 15.46 -16.57
CA GLY A 81 -7.97 16.64 -16.79
C GLY A 81 -7.01 16.99 -15.65
N LEU A 82 -7.01 16.27 -14.54
CA LEU A 82 -6.15 16.59 -13.39
C LEU A 82 -4.64 16.36 -13.69
N PRO A 83 -3.72 17.06 -13.02
CA PRO A 83 -2.29 17.06 -13.36
C PRO A 83 -1.57 15.71 -13.25
N SER A 84 -2.09 14.79 -12.43
CA SER A 84 -1.49 13.47 -12.19
C SER A 84 -2.57 12.41 -12.12
N TRP A 85 -2.29 11.22 -12.65
CA TRP A 85 -3.16 10.06 -12.55
C TRP A 85 -3.50 9.66 -11.11
N HIS A 86 -2.59 9.92 -10.16
CA HIS A 86 -2.86 9.69 -8.74
C HIS A 86 -3.99 10.59 -8.23
N TRP A 87 -4.10 11.82 -8.74
CA TRP A 87 -5.15 12.76 -8.35
C TRP A 87 -6.49 12.37 -8.97
N THR A 88 -6.48 11.93 -10.23
CA THR A 88 -7.65 11.34 -10.89
C THR A 88 -8.18 10.15 -10.08
N LEU A 89 -7.29 9.26 -9.63
CA LEU A 89 -7.64 8.09 -8.82
C LEU A 89 -8.16 8.47 -7.42
N ASP A 90 -7.57 9.48 -6.78
CA ASP A 90 -8.07 10.02 -5.50
C ASP A 90 -9.48 10.62 -5.68
N GLY A 91 -9.73 11.32 -6.79
CA GLY A 91 -11.05 11.83 -7.15
C GLY A 91 -12.07 10.72 -7.39
N CYS A 92 -11.70 9.65 -8.11
CA CYS A 92 -12.56 8.48 -8.28
C CYS A 92 -12.89 7.81 -6.93
N ALA A 93 -11.93 7.75 -5.99
CA ALA A 93 -12.16 7.21 -4.65
C ALA A 93 -13.18 8.04 -3.86
N VAL A 94 -13.12 9.38 -3.98
CA VAL A 94 -14.12 10.28 -3.41
C VAL A 94 -15.49 10.07 -4.07
N LEU A 95 -15.57 9.97 -5.39
CA LEU A 95 -16.83 9.66 -6.08
C LEU A 95 -17.46 8.36 -5.57
N HIS A 96 -16.63 7.33 -5.40
CA HIS A 96 -17.07 6.06 -4.87
C HIS A 96 -17.51 6.16 -3.39
N SER A 97 -16.76 6.86 -2.54
CA SER A 97 -17.10 7.01 -1.12
C SER A 97 -18.40 7.78 -0.91
N VAL A 98 -18.59 8.88 -1.65
CA VAL A 98 -19.82 9.67 -1.67
C VAL A 98 -20.99 8.84 -2.18
N SER A 99 -20.80 8.10 -3.27
CA SER A 99 -21.81 7.16 -3.79
C SER A 99 -22.17 6.08 -2.77
N SER A 100 -21.19 5.53 -2.06
CA SER A 100 -21.40 4.52 -1.01
C SER A 100 -22.16 5.09 0.19
N ALA A 101 -21.81 6.30 0.65
CA ALA A 101 -22.50 6.99 1.73
C ALA A 101 -23.97 7.29 1.38
N LEU A 102 -24.25 7.69 0.14
CA LEU A 102 -25.61 7.89 -0.38
C LEU A 102 -26.35 6.58 -0.69
N ARG A 103 -25.62 5.46 -0.82
CA ARG A 103 -26.16 4.12 -1.11
C ARG A 103 -26.56 3.36 0.15
N ALA A 104 -26.17 3.80 1.35
CA ALA A 104 -26.51 3.17 2.63
C ALA A 104 -28.04 2.91 2.70
N PRO A 105 -28.48 1.65 2.61
CA PRO A 105 -29.88 1.34 2.80
C PRO A 105 -30.25 1.58 4.27
N SER A 106 -31.42 2.16 4.53
CA SER A 106 -32.11 1.91 5.81
C SER A 106 -32.11 0.39 6.02
N SER A 107 -31.67 -0.07 7.18
CA SER A 107 -31.17 -1.40 7.53
C SER A 107 -32.00 -2.65 7.17
N ASP A 108 -33.13 -2.56 6.48
CA ASP A 108 -34.14 -3.64 6.44
C ASP A 108 -34.56 -4.08 5.02
N ALA A 109 -33.69 -3.94 4.00
CA ALA A 109 -34.04 -4.31 2.63
C ALA A 109 -33.90 -5.83 2.34
N GLY A 110 -34.70 -6.67 3.00
CA GLY A 110 -34.72 -8.13 2.83
C GLY A 110 -35.69 -8.65 1.77
N GLY A 111 -35.64 -8.19 0.51
CA GLY A 111 -36.37 -8.87 -0.59
C GLY A 111 -36.89 -8.04 -1.77
N GLY A 112 -37.53 -8.69 -2.75
CA GLY A 112 -37.94 -8.21 -4.07
C GLY A 112 -39.14 -7.25 -4.06
N GLY A 113 -39.89 -7.17 -2.97
CA GLY A 113 -40.80 -6.03 -2.72
C GLY A 113 -40.04 -4.71 -2.53
N ASN A 114 -38.78 -4.77 -2.10
CA ASN A 114 -37.89 -3.62 -2.01
C ASN A 114 -37.17 -3.31 -3.34
N ALA A 115 -37.30 -4.13 -4.39
CA ALA A 115 -36.69 -3.83 -5.69
C ALA A 115 -37.30 -2.57 -6.32
N LEU A 116 -38.60 -2.33 -6.12
CA LEU A 116 -39.28 -1.10 -6.56
C LEU A 116 -38.84 0.11 -5.73
N LYS A 117 -38.78 -0.02 -4.39
CA LYS A 117 -38.22 1.02 -3.50
C LYS A 117 -36.75 1.32 -3.80
N ALA A 118 -35.96 0.30 -4.14
CA ALA A 118 -34.57 0.43 -4.54
C ALA A 118 -34.44 1.14 -5.89
N LEU A 119 -35.39 0.94 -6.80
CA LEU A 119 -35.49 1.63 -8.09
C LEU A 119 -35.87 3.11 -7.91
N GLU A 120 -36.80 3.42 -7.01
CA GLU A 120 -37.16 4.79 -6.61
C GLU A 120 -36.01 5.51 -5.89
N ALA A 121 -35.32 4.82 -4.97
CA ALA A 121 -34.13 5.33 -4.29
C ALA A 121 -32.91 5.53 -5.22
N ARG A 122 -32.94 4.96 -6.43
CA ARG A 122 -31.84 5.06 -7.42
C ARG A 122 -31.84 6.38 -8.19
N GLN A 123 -32.95 7.12 -8.23
CA GLN A 123 -33.01 8.42 -8.90
C GLN A 123 -32.02 9.46 -8.32
N ARG A 124 -31.34 9.14 -7.20
CA ARG A 124 -30.32 9.97 -6.54
C ARG A 124 -28.91 9.35 -6.50
N LYS A 125 -28.67 8.22 -7.19
CA LYS A 125 -27.40 7.44 -7.06
C LYS A 125 -26.49 7.64 -8.27
N PHE A 126 -25.18 7.66 -8.02
CA PHE A 126 -24.17 7.66 -9.09
C PHE A 126 -24.15 6.31 -9.85
N PRO A 127 -24.30 6.33 -11.19
CA PRO A 127 -24.26 5.12 -12.02
C PRO A 127 -22.84 4.51 -12.02
N GLN A 128 -22.75 3.18 -11.86
CA GLN A 128 -21.45 2.50 -11.80
C GLN A 128 -20.85 2.21 -13.18
N LEU A 129 -21.69 2.11 -14.22
CA LEU A 129 -21.25 1.77 -15.57
C LEU A 129 -20.31 2.83 -16.19
N PRO A 130 -20.59 4.16 -16.10
CA PRO A 130 -19.66 5.17 -16.60
C PRO A 130 -18.29 5.10 -15.90
N LEU A 131 -18.28 4.88 -14.59
CA LEU A 131 -17.05 4.73 -13.83
C LEU A 131 -16.29 3.46 -14.23
N ALA A 132 -16.98 2.37 -14.55
CA ALA A 132 -16.37 1.16 -15.07
C ALA A 132 -15.68 1.43 -16.42
N PHE A 133 -16.38 2.03 -17.39
CA PHE A 133 -15.75 2.40 -18.67
C PHE A 133 -14.58 3.36 -18.49
N PHE A 134 -14.71 4.33 -17.58
CA PHE A 134 -13.65 5.27 -17.26
C PHE A 134 -12.41 4.57 -16.68
N LEU A 135 -12.58 3.70 -15.68
CA LEU A 135 -11.47 2.93 -15.09
C LEU A 135 -10.84 2.00 -16.13
N LEU A 136 -11.63 1.35 -16.98
CA LEU A 136 -11.11 0.48 -18.04
C LEU A 136 -10.27 1.27 -19.04
N LYS A 137 -10.75 2.44 -19.48
CA LYS A 137 -9.99 3.36 -20.33
C LYS A 137 -8.70 3.82 -19.63
N LEU A 138 -8.82 4.24 -18.37
CA LEU A 138 -7.70 4.73 -17.57
C LEU A 138 -6.60 3.67 -17.45
N MET A 139 -6.95 2.44 -17.06
CA MET A 139 -5.99 1.34 -16.91
C MET A 139 -5.18 1.03 -18.18
N SER A 140 -5.72 1.31 -19.37
CA SER A 140 -5.00 1.15 -20.65
C SER A 140 -3.87 2.16 -20.86
N HIS A 141 -3.92 3.30 -20.16
CA HIS A 141 -2.95 4.40 -20.24
C HIS A 141 -2.03 4.50 -19.02
N LEU A 142 -2.26 3.69 -17.98
CA LEU A 142 -1.50 3.74 -16.73
C LEU A 142 -0.35 2.74 -16.72
N GLU A 143 0.72 3.11 -16.03
CA GLU A 143 1.89 2.26 -15.74
C GLU A 143 2.23 2.31 -14.25
N GLY A 144 3.05 1.35 -13.78
CA GLY A 144 3.54 1.31 -12.41
C GLY A 144 2.45 1.31 -11.33
N SER A 145 2.66 2.09 -10.27
CA SER A 145 1.78 2.11 -9.08
C SER A 145 0.36 2.60 -9.35
N ALA A 146 0.19 3.55 -10.27
CA ALA A 146 -1.11 4.08 -10.63
C ALA A 146 -1.98 3.00 -11.28
N ARG A 147 -1.40 2.17 -12.16
CA ARG A 147 -2.10 1.04 -12.79
C ARG A 147 -2.56 0.02 -11.76
N VAL A 148 -1.67 -0.39 -10.85
CA VAL A 148 -2.00 -1.37 -9.79
C VAL A 148 -3.13 -0.84 -8.89
N ARG A 149 -3.11 0.46 -8.57
CA ARG A 149 -4.19 1.09 -7.81
C ARG A 149 -5.51 1.11 -8.59
N ALA A 150 -5.49 1.49 -9.87
CA ALA A 150 -6.67 1.47 -10.73
C ALA A 150 -7.26 0.06 -10.86
N GLU A 151 -6.42 -0.97 -11.00
CA GLU A 151 -6.84 -2.37 -11.01
C GLU A 151 -7.46 -2.79 -9.67
N SER A 152 -6.90 -2.37 -8.54
CA SER A 152 -7.51 -2.63 -7.23
C SER A 152 -8.92 -2.03 -7.14
N TYR A 153 -9.11 -0.80 -7.64
CA TYR A 153 -10.41 -0.13 -7.68
C TYR A 153 -11.38 -0.81 -8.65
N TRP A 154 -10.88 -1.29 -9.78
CA TRP A 154 -11.65 -2.08 -10.74
C TRP A 154 -12.30 -3.29 -10.06
N TYR A 155 -11.53 -4.08 -9.31
CA TYR A 155 -12.08 -5.22 -8.58
C TYR A 155 -12.90 -4.81 -7.35
N ALA A 156 -12.45 -3.83 -6.57
CA ALA A 156 -13.10 -3.42 -5.33
C ALA A 156 -14.47 -2.75 -5.54
N TRP A 157 -14.60 -1.93 -6.59
CA TRP A 157 -15.77 -1.05 -6.76
C TRP A 157 -16.75 -1.55 -7.83
N VAL A 158 -16.24 -2.12 -8.93
CA VAL A 158 -17.07 -2.56 -10.07
C VAL A 158 -17.42 -4.05 -9.93
N SER A 159 -18.71 -4.38 -10.00
CA SER A 159 -19.16 -5.78 -9.91
C SER A 159 -18.64 -6.63 -11.07
N PRO A 160 -18.48 -7.95 -10.89
CA PRO A 160 -18.07 -8.86 -11.97
C PRO A 160 -18.93 -8.71 -13.23
N THR A 161 -20.24 -8.50 -13.05
CA THR A 161 -21.20 -8.26 -14.13
C THR A 161 -20.84 -7.02 -14.93
N LEU A 162 -20.66 -5.88 -14.27
CA LEU A 162 -20.36 -4.61 -14.96
C LEU A 162 -18.95 -4.61 -15.55
N ARG A 163 -18.00 -5.31 -14.93
CA ARG A 163 -16.66 -5.53 -15.50
C ARG A 163 -16.75 -6.31 -16.82
N ALA A 164 -17.50 -7.41 -16.85
CA ALA A 164 -17.72 -8.16 -18.08
C ALA A 164 -18.47 -7.35 -19.15
N VAL A 165 -19.46 -6.54 -18.77
CA VAL A 165 -20.13 -5.60 -19.70
C VAL A 165 -19.12 -4.63 -20.32
N ALA A 166 -18.33 -3.95 -19.49
CA ALA A 166 -17.38 -2.94 -19.96
C ALA A 166 -16.26 -3.56 -20.82
N SER A 167 -15.83 -4.78 -20.50
CA SER A 167 -14.83 -5.54 -21.28
C SER A 167 -15.42 -6.30 -22.48
N GLY A 168 -16.74 -6.24 -22.72
CA GLY A 168 -17.41 -6.96 -23.81
C GLY A 168 -17.41 -8.49 -23.67
N GLN A 169 -17.22 -9.01 -22.46
CA GLN A 169 -17.20 -10.45 -22.18
C GLN A 169 -18.61 -11.05 -22.12
N PRO A 170 -18.79 -12.33 -22.52
CA PRO A 170 -20.06 -13.02 -22.39
C PRO A 170 -20.43 -13.27 -20.92
N LEU A 171 -21.72 -13.20 -20.62
CA LEU A 171 -22.31 -13.40 -19.30
C LEU A 171 -23.21 -14.63 -19.29
N GLU A 172 -23.31 -15.26 -18.13
CA GLU A 172 -24.30 -16.30 -17.81
C GLU A 172 -25.29 -15.75 -16.78
N LEU A 173 -26.58 -15.93 -17.02
CA LEU A 173 -27.67 -15.45 -16.16
C LEU A 173 -28.33 -16.65 -15.50
N LYS A 174 -28.27 -16.73 -14.17
CA LYS A 174 -28.84 -17.82 -13.40
C LYS A 174 -29.90 -17.29 -12.45
N ILE A 175 -31.11 -17.82 -12.52
CA ILE A 175 -32.14 -17.46 -11.55
C ILE A 175 -31.89 -18.21 -10.25
N LEU A 176 -31.98 -17.51 -9.11
CA LEU A 176 -31.70 -18.05 -7.78
C LEU A 176 -32.92 -18.73 -7.13
N SER A 177 -34.10 -18.63 -7.74
CA SER A 177 -35.35 -19.10 -7.16
C SER A 177 -35.75 -20.47 -7.71
N ARG A 178 -35.60 -21.49 -6.85
CA ARG A 178 -36.23 -22.80 -7.00
C ARG A 178 -37.05 -23.12 -5.73
N THR A 179 -38.37 -23.20 -5.93
CA THR A 179 -39.45 -23.78 -5.08
C THR A 179 -39.84 -23.12 -3.75
N GLY A 180 -41.15 -22.92 -3.59
CA GLY A 180 -41.84 -22.41 -2.39
C GLY A 180 -41.87 -23.37 -1.21
N ARG A 181 -40.68 -23.80 -0.72
CA ARG A 181 -40.51 -24.47 0.58
C ARG A 181 -39.17 -24.21 1.28
N SER A 182 -38.15 -23.67 0.61
CA SER A 182 -36.86 -23.37 1.25
C SER A 182 -36.41 -21.97 0.87
N GLU A 183 -36.22 -21.11 1.86
CA GLU A 183 -35.60 -19.81 1.68
C GLU A 183 -34.24 -19.95 0.98
N TYR A 184 -33.95 -19.02 0.07
CA TYR A 184 -32.62 -18.85 -0.50
C TYR A 184 -31.59 -18.77 0.62
N ARG A 185 -30.60 -19.66 0.61
CA ARG A 185 -29.43 -19.57 1.49
C ARG A 185 -28.26 -19.04 0.67
N GLN A 186 -27.61 -18.00 1.18
CA GLN A 186 -26.45 -17.39 0.54
C GLN A 186 -25.38 -18.45 0.22
N GLY A 187 -24.99 -18.56 -1.05
CA GLY A 187 -23.99 -19.52 -1.51
C GLY A 187 -24.50 -20.91 -1.91
N ASP A 188 -25.82 -21.15 -1.90
CA ASP A 188 -26.40 -22.41 -2.36
C ASP A 188 -26.48 -22.46 -3.91
N ALA A 189 -25.39 -22.89 -4.56
CA ALA A 189 -25.31 -23.03 -6.02
C ALA A 189 -26.21 -24.14 -6.58
N SER A 190 -26.78 -24.99 -5.70
CA SER A 190 -27.55 -26.16 -6.08
C SER A 190 -28.91 -25.84 -6.73
N LYS A 191 -29.42 -24.65 -6.43
CA LYS A 191 -30.77 -24.21 -6.83
C LYS A 191 -30.76 -23.19 -7.96
N GLU A 192 -29.61 -22.97 -8.58
CA GLU A 192 -29.45 -22.01 -9.68
C GLU A 192 -29.84 -22.61 -11.03
N GLU A 193 -30.60 -21.86 -11.82
CA GLU A 193 -31.08 -22.33 -13.13
C GLU A 193 -30.73 -21.36 -14.26
N LEU A 194 -30.17 -21.88 -15.35
CA LEU A 194 -29.46 -21.08 -16.36
C LEU A 194 -30.39 -20.57 -17.49
N LEU A 195 -30.44 -19.27 -17.73
CA LEU A 195 -31.16 -18.68 -18.87
C LEU A 195 -30.45 -19.01 -20.19
N TYR A 196 -31.19 -19.51 -21.17
CA TYR A 196 -30.63 -19.82 -22.48
C TYR A 196 -31.60 -19.59 -23.63
N ALA A 197 -31.04 -19.37 -24.82
CA ALA A 197 -31.76 -19.35 -26.08
C ALA A 197 -31.80 -20.78 -26.67
N PRO A 198 -32.95 -21.49 -26.66
CA PRO A 198 -33.08 -22.81 -27.27
C PRO A 198 -32.82 -22.76 -28.78
N GLY A 199 -32.37 -23.86 -29.39
CA GLY A 199 -32.24 -23.96 -30.85
C GLY A 199 -33.59 -23.98 -31.58
N ASN A 200 -33.68 -24.68 -32.72
CA ASN A 200 -34.91 -24.78 -33.51
C ASN A 200 -36.14 -25.25 -32.70
N ALA A 201 -35.92 -26.08 -31.67
CA ALA A 201 -36.96 -26.58 -30.77
C ALA A 201 -37.68 -25.49 -29.94
N GLY A 202 -37.12 -24.28 -29.85
CA GLY A 202 -37.74 -23.15 -29.15
C GLY A 202 -38.28 -22.06 -30.06
N THR A 203 -38.34 -22.29 -31.37
CA THR A 203 -38.91 -21.36 -32.34
C THR A 203 -40.39 -21.16 -32.04
N PHE A 204 -40.82 -19.91 -31.86
CA PHE A 204 -42.23 -19.59 -31.69
C PHE A 204 -42.86 -19.25 -33.05
N ASP A 205 -42.19 -18.42 -33.83
CA ASP A 205 -42.50 -18.14 -35.23
C ASP A 205 -41.23 -17.70 -36.00
N ASN A 206 -41.41 -17.13 -37.20
CA ASN A 206 -40.30 -16.67 -38.04
C ASN A 206 -39.46 -15.57 -37.35
N ASP A 207 -40.09 -14.74 -36.53
CA ASP A 207 -39.48 -13.54 -35.96
C ASP A 207 -39.09 -13.70 -34.49
N ARG A 208 -39.55 -14.77 -33.82
CA ARG A 208 -39.50 -14.90 -32.36
C ARG A 208 -39.15 -16.32 -31.93
N ARG A 209 -38.37 -16.40 -30.84
CA ARG A 209 -37.98 -17.65 -30.20
C ARG A 209 -38.17 -17.52 -28.69
N ASN A 210 -38.62 -18.58 -28.02
CA ASN A 210 -38.80 -18.58 -26.57
C ASN A 210 -37.45 -18.44 -25.86
N ALA A 211 -37.39 -17.68 -24.76
CA ALA A 211 -36.30 -17.76 -23.80
C ALA A 211 -36.68 -18.73 -22.67
N LEU A 212 -35.77 -19.60 -22.25
CA LEU A 212 -36.04 -20.68 -21.30
C LEU A 212 -34.98 -20.78 -20.20
N CYS A 213 -35.34 -21.39 -19.07
CA CYS A 213 -34.42 -21.68 -17.97
C CYS A 213 -34.06 -23.17 -17.88
N TRP A 214 -32.76 -23.38 -17.66
CA TRP A 214 -31.96 -24.55 -17.37
C TRP A 214 -32.27 -25.29 -16.07
N VAL A 215 -33.18 -26.27 -15.99
CA VAL A 215 -33.53 -26.90 -14.70
C VAL A 215 -32.57 -28.03 -14.28
N GLY A 216 -31.90 -28.67 -15.25
CA GLY A 216 -31.05 -29.86 -15.05
C GLY A 216 -31.79 -31.20 -15.19
N ASP A 217 -31.03 -32.29 -15.25
CA ASP A 217 -31.56 -33.66 -15.32
C ASP A 217 -31.83 -34.17 -13.90
N GLY A 218 -33.11 -34.33 -13.53
CA GLY A 218 -33.54 -34.64 -12.16
C GLY A 218 -33.24 -36.06 -11.64
N GLU A 219 -32.20 -36.74 -12.14
CA GLU A 219 -31.95 -38.17 -11.83
C GLU A 219 -30.74 -38.48 -10.94
N LEU A 220 -29.97 -37.49 -10.47
CA LEU A 220 -28.99 -37.75 -9.40
C LEU A 220 -28.99 -36.63 -8.37
N GLN A 221 -28.68 -37.02 -7.12
CA GLN A 221 -28.35 -36.17 -5.97
C GLN A 221 -27.10 -35.29 -6.21
N SER A 222 -26.78 -34.93 -7.45
CA SER A 222 -25.77 -33.93 -7.76
C SER A 222 -26.44 -32.57 -7.71
N GLU A 223 -26.03 -31.79 -6.73
CA GLU A 223 -26.74 -30.62 -6.28
C GLU A 223 -26.81 -29.50 -7.34
N VAL A 224 -25.98 -29.43 -8.38
CA VAL A 224 -25.98 -28.30 -9.35
C VAL A 224 -26.63 -28.68 -10.70
N ALA A 225 -27.50 -27.84 -11.25
CA ALA A 225 -28.05 -27.98 -12.61
C ALA A 225 -26.96 -27.80 -13.68
N ALA A 226 -26.13 -28.83 -13.88
CA ALA A 226 -25.06 -28.80 -14.86
C ALA A 226 -25.61 -28.65 -16.28
N TRP A 227 -24.99 -27.77 -17.06
CA TRP A 227 -25.28 -27.67 -18.48
C TRP A 227 -24.73 -28.92 -19.17
N PRO A 228 -25.51 -29.60 -20.04
CA PRO A 228 -25.05 -30.83 -20.67
C PRO A 228 -23.81 -30.60 -21.55
N ASP A 229 -22.78 -31.45 -21.38
CA ASP A 229 -21.50 -31.34 -22.12
C ASP A 229 -21.66 -31.52 -23.63
N ASP A 230 -22.69 -32.25 -24.07
CA ASP A 230 -23.06 -32.48 -25.46
C ASP A 230 -23.74 -31.26 -26.11
N LYS A 231 -24.17 -30.27 -25.32
CA LYS A 231 -24.89 -29.09 -25.81
C LYS A 231 -24.00 -27.88 -25.88
N ASP A 232 -24.07 -27.21 -27.03
CA ASP A 232 -23.45 -25.90 -27.28
C ASP A 232 -23.75 -24.88 -26.16
N ARG A 233 -22.73 -24.59 -25.34
CA ARG A 233 -22.80 -23.68 -24.20
C ARG A 233 -22.98 -22.22 -24.61
N ALA A 234 -22.65 -21.85 -25.84
CA ALA A 234 -22.88 -20.48 -26.36
C ALA A 234 -24.38 -20.11 -26.37
N LYS A 235 -25.28 -21.10 -26.34
CA LYS A 235 -26.73 -20.87 -26.22
C LYS A 235 -27.14 -20.27 -24.87
N ALA A 236 -26.35 -20.50 -23.83
CA ALA A 236 -26.58 -19.96 -22.49
C ALA A 236 -25.79 -18.66 -22.21
N GLN A 237 -24.98 -18.21 -23.17
CA GLN A 237 -24.17 -17.01 -23.06
C GLN A 237 -24.89 -15.80 -23.67
N TRP A 238 -24.82 -14.69 -22.97
CA TRP A 238 -25.48 -13.44 -23.31
C TRP A 238 -24.47 -12.29 -23.30
N ARG A 239 -24.63 -11.32 -24.20
CA ARG A 239 -23.94 -10.03 -24.16
C ARG A 239 -24.92 -8.98 -23.67
N MET A 240 -24.52 -8.17 -22.71
CA MET A 240 -25.27 -7.03 -22.25
C MET A 240 -24.72 -5.78 -22.91
N ILE A 241 -25.47 -5.23 -23.85
CA ILE A 241 -25.08 -4.07 -24.66
C ILE A 241 -25.71 -2.82 -24.04
N PRO A 242 -24.93 -1.84 -23.54
CA PRO A 242 -25.51 -0.62 -22.99
C PRO A 242 -26.23 0.17 -24.08
N VAL A 243 -27.45 0.62 -23.77
CA VAL A 243 -28.26 1.49 -24.65
C VAL A 243 -27.73 2.92 -24.65
N ASP A 244 -27.23 3.34 -23.49
CA ASP A 244 -26.58 4.64 -23.27
C ASP A 244 -25.44 4.41 -22.27
N VAL A 245 -24.28 5.02 -22.52
CA VAL A 245 -23.08 4.93 -21.68
C VAL A 245 -23.33 5.49 -20.29
N HIS A 246 -24.32 6.38 -20.14
CA HIS A 246 -24.65 7.10 -18.90
C HIS A 246 -25.76 6.46 -18.07
N SER A 247 -26.42 5.42 -18.59
CA SER A 247 -27.54 4.76 -17.93
C SER A 247 -27.28 3.27 -17.74
N ASP A 248 -27.78 2.71 -16.63
CA ASP A 248 -27.71 1.27 -16.39
C ASP A 248 -28.81 0.50 -17.15
N THR A 249 -29.02 0.86 -18.42
CA THR A 249 -30.01 0.26 -19.32
C THR A 249 -29.31 -0.48 -20.44
N PHE A 250 -29.70 -1.74 -20.65
CA PHE A 250 -29.01 -2.69 -21.51
C PHE A 250 -30.00 -3.40 -22.44
N MET A 251 -29.51 -3.79 -23.61
CA MET A 251 -30.11 -4.82 -24.44
C MET A 251 -29.36 -6.13 -24.21
N LEU A 252 -30.08 -7.23 -23.99
CA LEU A 252 -29.48 -8.55 -23.81
C LEU A 252 -29.47 -9.27 -25.16
N GLN A 253 -28.30 -9.56 -25.71
CA GLN A 253 -28.13 -10.26 -26.98
C GLN A 253 -27.61 -11.68 -26.74
N SER A 254 -28.20 -12.68 -27.37
CA SER A 254 -27.67 -14.04 -27.35
C SER A 254 -26.34 -14.10 -28.10
N VAL A 255 -25.30 -14.69 -27.51
CA VAL A 255 -24.00 -14.86 -28.17
C VAL A 255 -24.11 -15.79 -29.38
N ARG A 256 -24.92 -16.86 -29.27
CA ARG A 256 -25.02 -17.87 -30.33
C ARG A 256 -25.80 -17.41 -31.55
N PHE A 257 -26.90 -16.70 -31.34
CA PHE A 257 -27.86 -16.36 -32.40
C PHE A 257 -27.90 -14.87 -32.74
N GLU A 258 -27.24 -14.02 -31.96
CA GLU A 258 -27.25 -12.56 -32.12
C GLU A 258 -28.65 -11.92 -31.97
N GLU A 259 -29.58 -12.66 -31.36
CA GLU A 259 -30.97 -12.27 -31.13
C GLU A 259 -31.14 -11.55 -29.78
N TYR A 260 -32.06 -10.57 -29.71
CA TYR A 260 -32.23 -9.74 -28.51
C TYR A 260 -33.39 -10.18 -27.62
N LEU A 261 -33.16 -10.31 -26.31
CA LEU A 261 -34.18 -10.60 -25.32
C LEU A 261 -35.15 -9.42 -25.15
N TYR A 262 -36.45 -9.68 -25.25
CA TYR A 262 -37.47 -8.65 -25.05
C TYR A 262 -38.72 -9.21 -24.38
N SER A 263 -39.45 -8.32 -23.70
CA SER A 263 -40.75 -8.62 -23.10
C SER A 263 -41.86 -8.32 -24.12
N ALA A 264 -42.75 -9.26 -24.40
CA ALA A 264 -43.84 -9.05 -25.35
C ALA A 264 -45.09 -8.47 -24.65
N ASP A 265 -45.47 -7.25 -25.00
CA ASP A 265 -46.62 -6.54 -24.40
C ASP A 265 -47.97 -7.10 -24.86
N TYR A 266 -48.05 -7.61 -26.09
CA TYR A 266 -49.23 -8.23 -26.67
C TYR A 266 -49.38 -9.73 -26.33
N ALA A 267 -48.29 -10.42 -25.97
CA ALA A 267 -48.30 -11.86 -25.73
C ALA A 267 -48.36 -12.18 -24.23
N LYS A 268 -49.56 -12.11 -23.67
CA LYS A 268 -49.80 -12.49 -22.27
C LYS A 268 -49.79 -14.01 -22.09
N PHE A 269 -49.16 -14.45 -21.01
CA PHE A 269 -49.18 -15.82 -20.52
C PHE A 269 -50.31 -15.96 -19.49
N LYS A 270 -50.65 -17.21 -19.13
CA LYS A 270 -51.72 -17.56 -18.17
C LYS A 270 -51.73 -16.60 -16.98
N LYS A 271 -52.93 -16.24 -16.50
CA LYS A 271 -53.07 -15.49 -15.26
C LYS A 271 -52.47 -16.30 -14.12
N ASP A 272 -51.75 -15.63 -13.22
CA ASP A 272 -51.29 -16.27 -12.00
C ASP A 272 -52.47 -16.69 -11.10
N ALA A 273 -52.18 -17.44 -10.03
CA ALA A 273 -53.19 -17.85 -9.05
C ALA A 273 -53.95 -16.67 -8.40
N ARG A 274 -53.48 -15.43 -8.60
CA ARG A 274 -54.07 -14.17 -8.08
C ARG A 274 -54.72 -13.32 -9.19
N GLY A 275 -54.81 -13.82 -10.42
CA GLY A 275 -55.45 -13.13 -11.55
C GLY A 275 -54.60 -12.07 -12.26
N LYS A 276 -53.34 -11.84 -11.86
CA LYS A 276 -52.42 -10.92 -12.56
C LYS A 276 -51.89 -11.59 -13.84
N THR A 277 -51.92 -10.86 -14.94
CA THR A 277 -51.41 -11.33 -16.24
C THR A 277 -49.89 -11.32 -16.26
N ARG A 278 -49.27 -12.42 -16.67
CA ARG A 278 -47.82 -12.52 -16.90
C ARG A 278 -47.52 -12.20 -18.37
N SER A 279 -46.40 -11.59 -18.69
CA SER A 279 -46.01 -11.37 -20.10
C SER A 279 -44.96 -12.39 -20.53
N ARG A 280 -45.03 -12.85 -21.80
CA ARG A 280 -44.03 -13.79 -22.34
C ARG A 280 -42.74 -13.05 -22.69
N VAL A 281 -41.62 -13.73 -22.52
CA VAL A 281 -40.30 -13.23 -22.91
C VAL A 281 -39.78 -14.06 -24.09
N PHE A 282 -39.30 -13.36 -25.11
CA PHE A 282 -38.79 -13.97 -26.34
C PHE A 282 -37.41 -13.38 -26.70
N THR A 283 -36.71 -14.03 -27.61
CA THR A 283 -35.61 -13.44 -28.37
C THR A 283 -36.13 -12.96 -29.74
N TRP A 284 -35.69 -11.77 -30.13
CA TRP A 284 -36.04 -11.07 -31.36
C TRP A 284 -35.08 -11.46 -32.48
N ARG A 285 -35.60 -12.10 -33.54
CA ARG A 285 -34.80 -12.73 -34.59
C ARG A 285 -34.53 -11.84 -35.80
N LYS A 286 -35.24 -10.72 -35.94
CA LYS A 286 -35.04 -9.80 -37.06
C LYS A 286 -33.71 -9.07 -36.89
N THR A 287 -32.73 -9.43 -37.70
CA THR A 287 -31.38 -8.85 -37.64
C THR A 287 -31.32 -7.39 -38.10
N ALA A 288 -32.28 -6.94 -38.93
CA ALA A 288 -32.34 -5.57 -39.44
C ALA A 288 -33.03 -4.57 -38.49
N GLU A 289 -33.76 -5.04 -37.48
CA GLU A 289 -34.61 -4.20 -36.62
C GLU A 289 -34.33 -4.47 -35.15
N SER A 290 -34.12 -3.43 -34.35
CA SER A 290 -34.05 -3.58 -32.88
C SER A 290 -35.44 -3.89 -32.30
N PRO A 291 -35.54 -4.63 -31.17
CA PRO A 291 -36.82 -4.87 -30.47
C PRO A 291 -37.43 -3.61 -29.82
N GLY A 292 -36.88 -2.42 -30.09
CA GLY A 292 -37.38 -1.15 -29.58
C GLY A 292 -37.34 -1.05 -28.04
N PRO A 293 -38.26 -0.29 -27.42
CA PRO A 293 -38.27 -0.08 -25.97
C PRO A 293 -38.56 -1.35 -25.17
N ALA A 294 -39.24 -2.34 -25.77
CA ALA A 294 -39.58 -3.61 -25.13
C ALA A 294 -38.36 -4.51 -24.87
N GLY A 295 -37.24 -4.30 -25.59
CA GLY A 295 -35.97 -5.00 -25.40
C GLY A 295 -34.99 -4.31 -24.44
N LYS A 296 -35.38 -3.19 -23.82
CA LYS A 296 -34.55 -2.46 -22.87
C LYS A 296 -34.75 -3.01 -21.46
N TRP A 297 -33.64 -3.38 -20.81
CA TRP A 297 -33.61 -3.94 -19.47
C TRP A 297 -32.70 -3.13 -18.56
N GLN A 298 -33.11 -2.90 -17.33
CA GLN A 298 -32.37 -2.16 -16.33
C GLN A 298 -31.92 -3.11 -15.20
N LEU A 299 -30.64 -3.07 -14.85
CA LEU A 299 -30.08 -3.90 -13.77
C LEU A 299 -30.36 -3.28 -12.40
N VAL A 300 -31.10 -3.95 -11.53
CA VAL A 300 -31.39 -3.49 -10.15
C VAL A 300 -30.62 -4.35 -9.16
N ALA A 301 -29.65 -3.78 -8.46
CA ALA A 301 -28.90 -4.50 -7.42
C ALA A 301 -29.84 -4.83 -6.23
N LEU A 302 -29.87 -6.10 -5.82
CA LEU A 302 -30.77 -6.56 -4.76
C LEU A 302 -30.11 -6.63 -3.37
N SER A 303 -28.78 -6.78 -3.32
CA SER A 303 -28.01 -6.86 -2.07
C SER A 303 -26.72 -6.05 -2.18
N GLY A 304 -26.30 -5.46 -1.06
CA GLY A 304 -24.96 -4.84 -0.96
C GLY A 304 -23.84 -5.85 -0.74
N GLY A 305 -24.14 -7.03 -0.19
CA GLY A 305 -23.16 -8.09 0.11
C GLY A 305 -22.89 -9.03 -1.05
N GLU A 306 -23.85 -9.23 -1.95
CA GLU A 306 -23.69 -10.03 -3.16
C GLU A 306 -23.67 -9.13 -4.40
N ARG A 307 -22.46 -8.88 -4.91
CA ARG A 307 -22.19 -7.89 -5.97
C ARG A 307 -22.64 -8.36 -7.37
N ASP A 308 -22.96 -9.63 -7.52
CA ASP A 308 -23.33 -10.30 -8.77
C ASP A 308 -24.83 -10.67 -8.85
N VAL A 309 -25.65 -10.24 -7.88
CA VAL A 309 -27.08 -10.57 -7.81
C VAL A 309 -27.96 -9.35 -8.10
N PHE A 310 -28.76 -9.47 -9.17
CA PHE A 310 -29.58 -8.40 -9.73
C PHE A 310 -31.01 -8.86 -10.02
N ALA A 311 -31.95 -7.92 -10.04
CA ALA A 311 -33.21 -8.07 -10.75
C ALA A 311 -33.12 -7.34 -12.09
N LEU A 312 -33.72 -7.92 -13.14
CA LEU A 312 -33.80 -7.31 -14.46
C LEU A 312 -35.17 -6.68 -14.64
N TYR A 313 -35.21 -5.35 -14.67
CA TYR A 313 -36.44 -4.56 -14.80
C TYR A 313 -36.65 -4.11 -16.25
N ASN A 314 -37.86 -4.21 -16.77
CA ASN A 314 -38.23 -3.68 -18.08
C ASN A 314 -38.97 -2.34 -17.91
N PRO A 315 -38.35 -1.18 -18.22
CA PRO A 315 -38.98 0.12 -18.00
C PRO A 315 -40.23 0.38 -18.85
N TYR A 316 -40.30 -0.25 -20.04
CA TYR A 316 -41.42 -0.07 -20.96
C TYR A 316 -42.70 -0.69 -20.40
N GLN A 317 -42.62 -1.91 -19.85
CA GLN A 317 -43.78 -2.61 -19.28
C GLN A 317 -43.94 -2.42 -17.77
N ARG A 318 -42.91 -1.90 -17.10
CA ARG A 318 -42.82 -1.78 -15.64
C ARG A 318 -42.89 -3.13 -14.92
N GLU A 319 -42.29 -4.16 -15.51
CA GLU A 319 -42.29 -5.54 -15.01
C GLU A 319 -40.85 -6.06 -14.82
N PHE A 320 -40.68 -7.07 -13.97
CA PHE A 320 -39.39 -7.73 -13.71
C PHE A 320 -39.32 -9.09 -14.39
N LEU A 321 -38.15 -9.44 -14.90
CA LEU A 321 -37.83 -10.76 -15.43
C LEU A 321 -37.79 -11.79 -14.31
N TYR A 322 -38.44 -12.93 -14.50
CA TYR A 322 -38.37 -14.06 -13.58
C TYR A 322 -38.70 -15.38 -14.29
N ALA A 323 -38.50 -16.50 -13.60
CA ALA A 323 -38.89 -17.82 -14.06
C ALA A 323 -39.82 -18.47 -13.00
N PRO A 324 -41.13 -18.60 -13.27
CA PRO A 324 -42.07 -19.21 -12.33
C PRO A 324 -41.72 -20.66 -12.03
N THR A 325 -42.01 -21.11 -10.81
CA THR A 325 -41.76 -22.50 -10.40
C THR A 325 -42.82 -23.45 -10.96
N ALA A 326 -44.09 -23.05 -10.99
CA ALA A 326 -45.18 -23.92 -11.43
C ALA A 326 -45.28 -24.12 -12.96
N ASP A 327 -44.74 -23.20 -13.76
CA ASP A 327 -44.90 -23.22 -15.23
C ASP A 327 -43.69 -23.87 -15.93
N LEU A 328 -43.57 -25.19 -15.79
CA LEU A 328 -42.62 -26.03 -16.52
C LEU A 328 -43.05 -26.19 -17.99
N MET A 329 -42.08 -26.13 -18.91
CA MET A 329 -42.29 -26.52 -20.31
C MET A 329 -42.17 -28.04 -20.45
N ASP A 330 -41.14 -28.61 -19.83
CA ASP A 330 -40.91 -30.06 -19.72
C ASP A 330 -40.15 -30.35 -18.41
N SER A 331 -39.74 -31.60 -18.18
CA SER A 331 -39.02 -32.00 -16.96
C SER A 331 -37.64 -31.33 -16.79
N LYS A 332 -37.10 -30.69 -17.85
CA LYS A 332 -35.75 -30.12 -17.91
C LYS A 332 -35.74 -28.60 -18.13
N ARG A 333 -36.88 -27.99 -18.46
CA ARG A 333 -36.98 -26.59 -18.93
C ARG A 333 -38.16 -25.84 -18.31
N ARG A 334 -37.89 -24.58 -17.91
CA ARG A 334 -38.92 -23.63 -17.44
C ARG A 334 -39.12 -22.47 -18.38
N HIS A 335 -40.34 -21.94 -18.40
CA HIS A 335 -40.64 -20.69 -19.09
C HIS A 335 -40.01 -19.49 -18.38
N VAL A 336 -39.59 -18.50 -19.16
CA VAL A 336 -39.12 -17.20 -18.67
C VAL A 336 -40.20 -16.16 -18.99
N LEU A 337 -40.62 -15.42 -17.97
CA LEU A 337 -41.75 -14.50 -18.03
C LEU A 337 -41.40 -13.17 -17.36
N THR A 338 -42.30 -12.21 -17.48
CA THR A 338 -42.27 -10.95 -16.72
C THR A 338 -43.51 -10.80 -15.86
N ARG A 339 -43.34 -10.15 -14.70
CA ARG A 339 -44.41 -9.85 -13.73
C ARG A 339 -44.15 -8.50 -13.05
N ALA A 340 -45.20 -7.76 -12.77
CA ALA A 340 -45.13 -6.56 -11.95
C ALA A 340 -44.65 -6.87 -10.52
N ALA A 341 -44.04 -5.89 -9.85
CA ALA A 341 -43.64 -6.06 -8.46
C ALA A 341 -44.84 -6.39 -7.56
N PRO A 342 -44.64 -7.24 -6.53
CA PRO A 342 -45.56 -7.41 -5.43
C PRO A 342 -45.89 -6.07 -4.77
N ASP A 343 -47.18 -5.76 -4.63
CA ASP A 343 -47.61 -4.64 -3.81
C ASP A 343 -47.30 -5.04 -2.35
N GLY A 344 -46.27 -4.42 -1.75
CA GLY A 344 -45.55 -4.87 -0.55
C GLY A 344 -46.34 -4.96 0.77
N THR A 345 -47.66 -5.19 0.73
CA THR A 345 -48.52 -5.33 1.91
C THR A 345 -49.11 -6.73 2.10
N ARG A 346 -48.88 -7.72 1.20
CA ARG A 346 -49.58 -9.03 1.30
C ARG A 346 -48.99 -10.21 0.51
N GLU A 347 -47.67 -10.29 0.36
CA GLU A 347 -47.05 -11.54 -0.14
C GLU A 347 -46.40 -12.29 1.03
N ALA A 348 -47.07 -13.37 1.46
CA ALA A 348 -46.54 -14.31 2.44
C ALA A 348 -45.36 -15.10 1.85
N SER A 349 -44.43 -15.53 2.72
CA SER A 349 -43.27 -16.39 2.43
C SER A 349 -43.60 -17.64 1.62
N ASP A 350 -44.86 -18.10 1.68
CA ASP A 350 -45.31 -19.38 1.14
C ASP A 350 -45.84 -19.29 -0.30
N THR A 351 -45.84 -18.10 -0.91
CA THR A 351 -46.23 -17.91 -2.32
C THR A 351 -45.02 -17.89 -3.28
N GLU A 352 -45.25 -18.24 -4.55
CA GLU A 352 -44.19 -18.44 -5.56
C GLU A 352 -43.06 -17.39 -5.48
N GLY A 353 -41.88 -17.84 -5.04
CA GLY A 353 -40.60 -17.13 -5.14
C GLY A 353 -40.13 -16.33 -3.92
N GLY A 354 -40.92 -16.23 -2.83
CA GLY A 354 -40.48 -15.61 -1.58
C GLY A 354 -39.84 -14.22 -1.74
N ALA A 355 -38.92 -13.86 -0.85
CA ALA A 355 -38.23 -12.58 -0.88
C ALA A 355 -37.31 -12.39 -2.10
N MET A 356 -36.92 -13.42 -2.86
CA MET A 356 -35.91 -13.31 -3.94
C MET A 356 -36.43 -13.82 -5.29
N TRP A 357 -37.74 -13.75 -5.53
CA TRP A 357 -38.43 -14.33 -6.69
C TRP A 357 -37.95 -13.84 -8.07
N CYS A 358 -37.34 -12.65 -8.13
CA CYS A 358 -36.79 -12.04 -9.34
C CYS A 358 -35.26 -11.91 -9.31
N ALA A 359 -34.58 -12.63 -8.41
CA ALA A 359 -33.14 -12.54 -8.26
C ALA A 359 -32.41 -13.41 -9.29
N TRP A 360 -31.54 -12.76 -10.05
CA TRP A 360 -30.65 -13.35 -11.04
C TRP A 360 -29.21 -13.13 -10.61
N ARG A 361 -28.44 -14.22 -10.50
CA ARG A 361 -26.98 -14.14 -10.47
C ARG A 361 -26.48 -13.96 -11.89
N ILE A 362 -25.75 -12.88 -12.14
CA ILE A 362 -25.24 -12.53 -13.46
C ILE A 362 -23.72 -12.47 -13.36
N ALA A 363 -23.04 -13.46 -13.92
CA ALA A 363 -21.59 -13.59 -13.79
C ALA A 363 -20.93 -13.74 -15.17
N PRO A 364 -19.63 -13.39 -15.31
CA PRO A 364 -18.86 -13.71 -16.51
C PRO A 364 -18.90 -15.20 -16.82
N ALA A 365 -19.10 -15.57 -18.09
CA ALA A 365 -19.17 -16.97 -18.51
C ALA A 365 -17.82 -17.69 -18.35
N GLN A 366 -16.72 -16.94 -18.45
CA GLN A 366 -15.36 -17.40 -18.18
C GLN A 366 -14.73 -16.43 -17.18
N GLN A 367 -14.11 -16.97 -16.14
CA GLN A 367 -13.43 -16.19 -15.12
C GLN A 367 -12.19 -16.97 -14.66
N SER A 368 -11.04 -16.30 -14.64
CA SER A 368 -9.79 -16.91 -14.21
C SER A 368 -9.79 -17.18 -12.70
N SER A 369 -8.97 -18.14 -12.23
CA SER A 369 -8.80 -18.41 -10.80
C SER A 369 -8.32 -17.18 -10.03
N MET A 370 -7.49 -16.34 -10.66
CA MET A 370 -7.03 -15.07 -10.11
C MET A 370 -8.20 -14.10 -9.89
N GLU A 371 -9.01 -13.87 -10.93
CA GLU A 371 -10.19 -12.99 -10.83
C GLU A 371 -11.21 -13.50 -9.80
N LYS A 372 -11.41 -14.81 -9.68
CA LYS A 372 -12.27 -15.42 -8.65
C LYS A 372 -11.72 -15.16 -7.25
N GLY A 373 -10.41 -15.32 -7.08
CA GLY A 373 -9.70 -15.09 -5.81
C GLY A 373 -9.78 -13.64 -5.35
N VAL A 374 -9.48 -12.69 -6.24
CA VAL A 374 -9.54 -11.25 -5.95
C VAL A 374 -10.99 -10.79 -5.72
N GLU A 375 -11.97 -11.31 -6.46
CA GLU A 375 -13.37 -10.99 -6.20
C GLU A 375 -13.83 -11.51 -4.84
N ALA A 376 -13.48 -12.75 -4.50
CA ALA A 376 -13.78 -13.33 -3.18
C ALA A 376 -13.12 -12.53 -2.05
N PHE A 377 -11.92 -12.00 -2.28
CA PHE A 377 -11.22 -11.12 -1.34
C PHE A 377 -12.03 -9.85 -1.03
N PHE A 378 -12.45 -9.11 -2.07
CA PHE A 378 -13.24 -7.88 -1.88
C PHE A 378 -14.66 -8.15 -1.38
N ALA A 379 -15.22 -9.31 -1.68
CA ALA A 379 -16.48 -9.79 -1.09
C ALA A 379 -16.34 -10.26 0.38
N LYS A 380 -15.15 -10.14 0.98
CA LYS A 380 -14.82 -10.58 2.35
C LYS A 380 -14.99 -12.09 2.58
N LYS A 381 -14.99 -12.89 1.51
CA LYS A 381 -15.02 -14.36 1.54
C LYS A 381 -13.59 -14.90 1.54
N TYR A 382 -12.83 -14.56 2.59
CA TYR A 382 -11.39 -14.83 2.66
C TYR A 382 -10.99 -16.31 2.49
N PRO A 383 -11.73 -17.32 3.00
CA PRO A 383 -11.36 -18.72 2.77
C PRO A 383 -11.35 -19.11 1.29
N VAL A 384 -12.40 -18.71 0.56
CA VAL A 384 -12.53 -18.93 -0.88
C VAL A 384 -11.46 -18.14 -1.65
N ALA A 385 -11.15 -16.92 -1.20
CA ALA A 385 -10.09 -16.11 -1.78
C ALA A 385 -8.73 -16.82 -1.71
N VAL A 386 -8.35 -17.36 -0.55
CA VAL A 386 -7.07 -18.06 -0.37
C VAL A 386 -6.98 -19.31 -1.25
N GLU A 387 -8.06 -20.10 -1.34
CA GLU A 387 -8.10 -21.30 -2.18
C GLU A 387 -7.91 -20.96 -3.66
N GLN A 388 -8.70 -20.01 -4.18
CA GLN A 388 -8.67 -19.63 -5.60
C GLN A 388 -7.36 -18.93 -5.99
N LEU A 389 -6.81 -18.07 -5.11
CA LEU A 389 -5.50 -17.45 -5.32
C LEU A 389 -4.37 -18.49 -5.33
N THR A 390 -4.46 -19.51 -4.49
CA THR A 390 -3.48 -20.62 -4.47
C THR A 390 -3.55 -21.45 -5.75
N LEU A 391 -4.75 -21.67 -6.29
CA LEU A 391 -4.90 -22.28 -7.61
C LEU A 391 -4.34 -21.38 -8.72
N ALA A 392 -4.59 -20.06 -8.64
CA ALA A 392 -4.12 -19.10 -9.64
C ALA A 392 -2.59 -19.12 -9.79
N LEU A 393 -1.84 -19.21 -8.68
CA LEU A 393 -0.37 -19.21 -8.69
C LEU A 393 0.28 -20.29 -9.58
N LYS A 394 -0.45 -21.34 -9.99
CA LYS A 394 0.06 -22.38 -10.89
C LYS A 394 0.11 -21.94 -12.35
N ASP A 395 -0.79 -21.04 -12.75
CA ASP A 395 -1.07 -20.72 -14.15
C ASP A 395 -0.82 -19.23 -14.48
N LEU A 396 -0.16 -18.47 -13.59
CA LEU A 396 0.11 -17.04 -13.80
C LEU A 396 1.28 -16.84 -14.78
N PRO A 397 1.15 -15.93 -15.77
CA PRO A 397 2.15 -15.74 -16.81
C PRO A 397 3.36 -14.90 -16.36
N ASP A 398 3.16 -13.95 -15.43
CA ASP A 398 4.15 -12.90 -15.13
C ASP A 398 4.44 -12.77 -13.63
N ASN A 399 5.69 -12.45 -13.27
CA ASN A 399 6.10 -12.20 -11.87
C ASN A 399 5.30 -11.08 -11.20
N THR A 400 4.86 -10.07 -11.95
CA THR A 400 4.02 -8.96 -11.45
C THR A 400 2.66 -9.46 -10.93
N GLU A 401 2.02 -10.38 -11.67
CA GLU A 401 0.75 -10.98 -11.26
C GLU A 401 0.94 -11.93 -10.07
N HIS A 402 2.09 -12.61 -9.98
CA HIS A 402 2.45 -13.39 -8.80
C HIS A 402 2.52 -12.52 -7.55
N VAL A 403 3.21 -11.37 -7.60
CA VAL A 403 3.31 -10.47 -6.44
C VAL A 403 1.93 -9.95 -6.01
N LYS A 404 1.05 -9.59 -6.97
CA LYS A 404 -0.34 -9.21 -6.65
C LYS A 404 -1.10 -10.34 -5.97
N CYS A 405 -0.98 -11.55 -6.50
CA CYS A 405 -1.63 -12.74 -5.96
C CYS A 405 -1.17 -13.02 -4.52
N PHE A 406 0.14 -12.98 -4.27
CA PHE A 406 0.70 -13.11 -2.92
C PHE A 406 0.23 -11.98 -2.00
N ALA A 407 0.18 -10.73 -2.45
CA ALA A 407 -0.29 -9.60 -1.63
C ALA A 407 -1.75 -9.77 -1.18
N TYR A 408 -2.65 -10.18 -2.08
CA TYR A 408 -4.05 -10.46 -1.73
C TYR A 408 -4.19 -11.70 -0.85
N ARG A 409 -3.45 -12.78 -1.13
CA ARG A 409 -3.48 -14.02 -0.34
C ARG A 409 -2.97 -13.80 1.08
N MET A 410 -1.84 -13.10 1.21
CA MET A 410 -1.25 -12.72 2.49
C MET A 410 -2.21 -11.88 3.30
N THR A 411 -2.86 -10.88 2.67
CA THR A 411 -3.87 -10.06 3.34
C THR A 411 -5.08 -10.90 3.77
N ALA A 412 -5.55 -11.82 2.93
CA ALA A 412 -6.65 -12.72 3.29
C ALA A 412 -6.30 -13.63 4.48
N ASN A 413 -5.09 -14.19 4.51
CA ASN A 413 -4.59 -15.00 5.63
C ASN A 413 -4.48 -14.19 6.92
N LEU A 414 -4.06 -12.92 6.84
CA LEU A 414 -4.03 -11.99 7.96
C LEU A 414 -5.45 -11.74 8.51
N ARG A 415 -6.45 -11.55 7.64
CA ARG A 415 -7.87 -11.41 8.07
C ARG A 415 -8.43 -12.70 8.68
N LEU A 416 -7.93 -13.86 8.26
CA LEU A 416 -8.24 -15.16 8.84
C LEU A 416 -7.45 -15.51 10.10
N ARG A 417 -6.58 -14.60 10.59
CA ARG A 417 -5.68 -14.81 11.74
C ARG A 417 -4.70 -15.98 11.57
N ARG A 418 -4.33 -16.30 10.33
CA ARG A 418 -3.34 -17.33 9.98
C ARG A 418 -1.98 -16.69 9.77
N PHE A 419 -1.36 -16.21 10.85
CA PHE A 419 -0.11 -15.44 10.78
C PHE A 419 1.08 -16.26 10.27
N ASP A 420 1.11 -17.56 10.56
CA ASP A 420 2.16 -18.48 10.13
C ASP A 420 2.30 -18.55 8.60
N LEU A 421 1.20 -18.29 7.88
CA LEU A 421 1.14 -18.32 6.41
C LEU A 421 1.50 -16.99 5.75
N VAL A 422 1.68 -15.91 6.53
CA VAL A 422 2.05 -14.58 6.04
C VAL A 422 3.55 -14.51 5.72
N ALA A 423 4.40 -15.08 6.58
CA ALA A 423 5.85 -15.03 6.40
C ALA A 423 6.33 -15.76 5.12
N PRO A 424 5.82 -16.96 4.76
CA PRO A 424 6.17 -17.61 3.50
C PRO A 424 5.77 -16.80 2.26
N ASP A 425 4.58 -16.18 2.28
CA ASP A 425 4.10 -15.34 1.17
C ASP A 425 4.98 -14.09 1.01
N PHE A 426 5.41 -13.49 2.12
CA PHE A 426 6.32 -12.36 2.10
C PHE A 426 7.72 -12.75 1.58
N GLN A 427 8.26 -13.89 2.00
CA GLN A 427 9.52 -14.42 1.48
C GLN A 427 9.43 -14.74 -0.02
N ALA A 428 8.30 -15.29 -0.47
CA ALA A 428 8.06 -15.53 -1.89
C ALA A 428 8.05 -14.22 -2.70
N ILE A 429 7.43 -13.15 -2.18
CA ILE A 429 7.49 -11.80 -2.79
C ILE A 429 8.94 -11.28 -2.81
N GLN A 430 9.73 -11.53 -1.78
CA GLN A 430 11.15 -11.12 -1.74
C GLN A 430 11.99 -11.88 -2.76
N ALA A 431 11.75 -13.18 -2.91
CA ALA A 431 12.46 -14.04 -3.87
C ALA A 431 12.12 -13.72 -5.33
N LEU A 432 10.89 -13.29 -5.61
CA LEU A 432 10.48 -12.82 -6.94
C LEU A 432 11.24 -11.54 -7.32
N GLY A 433 11.86 -11.50 -8.51
CA GLY A 433 12.41 -10.26 -9.08
C GLY A 433 11.31 -9.40 -9.74
N GLY A 434 11.45 -8.07 -9.75
CA GLY A 434 10.52 -7.16 -10.43
C GLY A 434 10.36 -5.77 -9.78
N ASP A 435 9.53 -4.91 -10.38
CA ASP A 435 9.18 -3.57 -9.87
C ASP A 435 8.24 -3.65 -8.65
N LYS A 436 8.81 -4.07 -7.52
CA LYS A 436 8.10 -4.25 -6.24
C LYS A 436 7.54 -2.93 -5.72
N ALA A 437 8.28 -1.83 -5.91
CA ALA A 437 7.91 -0.52 -5.40
C ALA A 437 6.57 -0.06 -5.99
N ALA A 438 6.34 -0.25 -7.29
CA ALA A 438 5.07 0.05 -7.92
C ALA A 438 3.89 -0.68 -7.27
N ILE A 439 4.04 -1.98 -6.95
CA ILE A 439 2.96 -2.78 -6.37
C ILE A 439 2.70 -2.39 -4.91
N PHE A 440 3.75 -2.21 -4.10
CA PHE A 440 3.60 -1.77 -2.72
C PHE A 440 2.97 -0.38 -2.63
N HIS A 441 3.36 0.57 -3.48
CA HIS A 441 2.75 1.90 -3.55
C HIS A 441 1.33 1.90 -4.16
N GLY A 442 1.07 1.02 -5.12
CA GLY A 442 -0.26 0.86 -5.72
C GLY A 442 -1.28 0.31 -4.73
N LEU A 443 -0.87 -0.68 -3.93
CA LEU A 443 -1.66 -1.31 -2.87
C LEU A 443 -1.50 -0.64 -1.49
N ALA A 444 -0.95 0.59 -1.42
CA ALA A 444 -0.75 1.33 -0.17
C ALA A 444 -1.99 1.37 0.73
N HIS A 445 -3.16 1.59 0.14
CA HIS A 445 -4.45 1.60 0.86
C HIS A 445 -4.73 0.27 1.59
N LEU A 446 -4.35 -0.87 0.99
CA LEU A 446 -4.53 -2.19 1.58
C LEU A 446 -3.63 -2.37 2.81
N TRP A 447 -2.40 -1.86 2.74
CA TRP A 447 -1.45 -1.90 3.85
C TRP A 447 -1.89 -1.00 5.01
N GLU A 448 -2.41 0.18 4.72
CA GLU A 448 -2.99 1.10 5.71
C GLU A 448 -4.21 0.49 6.41
N GLU A 449 -5.10 -0.17 5.65
CA GLU A 449 -6.23 -0.94 6.19
C GLU A 449 -5.79 -2.13 7.04
N ASN A 450 -4.66 -2.78 6.70
CA ASN A 450 -4.10 -3.87 7.49
C ASN A 450 -3.46 -3.34 8.78
N ALA A 451 -2.72 -2.24 8.72
CA ALA A 451 -2.11 -1.60 9.89
C ALA A 451 -3.17 -1.13 10.89
N SER A 452 -4.22 -0.44 10.41
CA SER A 452 -5.35 -0.03 11.23
C SER A 452 -6.12 -1.21 11.82
N TYR A 453 -6.30 -2.30 11.07
CA TYR A 453 -6.92 -3.53 11.58
C TYR A 453 -6.06 -4.21 12.65
N LEU A 454 -4.74 -4.31 12.45
CA LEU A 454 -3.83 -4.87 13.45
C LEU A 454 -3.79 -4.00 14.71
N ALA A 455 -3.80 -2.67 14.58
CA ALA A 455 -3.91 -1.75 15.70
C ALA A 455 -5.23 -1.92 16.45
N ALA A 456 -6.36 -1.98 15.74
CA ALA A 456 -7.67 -2.22 16.33
C ALA A 456 -7.77 -3.59 17.01
N MET A 457 -7.16 -4.64 16.42
CA MET A 457 -7.04 -5.96 17.04
C MET A 457 -6.23 -5.90 18.33
N ALA A 458 -5.09 -5.21 18.32
CA ALA A 458 -4.23 -5.04 19.50
C ALA A 458 -4.95 -4.34 20.65
N HIS A 459 -5.89 -3.43 20.37
CA HIS A 459 -6.71 -2.77 21.38
C HIS A 459 -7.94 -3.58 21.85
N SER A 460 -8.33 -4.63 21.11
CA SER A 460 -9.60 -5.35 21.33
C SER A 460 -9.50 -6.58 22.24
N SER A 461 -8.31 -7.13 22.47
CA SER A 461 -8.15 -8.33 23.30
C SER A 461 -6.81 -8.31 24.05
N PRO A 462 -6.82 -8.30 25.41
CA PRO A 462 -5.61 -8.31 26.21
C PRO A 462 -4.76 -9.58 26.00
N ASP A 463 -5.39 -10.73 25.76
CA ASP A 463 -4.70 -12.02 25.59
C ASP A 463 -3.89 -12.11 24.28
N LEU A 464 -4.33 -11.45 23.20
CA LEU A 464 -3.56 -11.38 21.95
C LEU A 464 -2.54 -10.25 21.97
N GLN A 465 -2.72 -9.23 22.81
CA GLN A 465 -1.69 -8.24 23.08
C GLN A 465 -0.54 -8.89 23.85
N ILE A 466 -0.87 -9.75 24.83
CA ILE A 466 0.07 -10.59 25.55
C ILE A 466 0.71 -11.61 24.60
N GLN A 467 -0.03 -12.32 23.73
CA GLN A 467 0.58 -13.24 22.75
C GLN A 467 1.41 -12.52 21.69
N ALA A 468 1.01 -11.33 21.19
CA ALA A 468 1.80 -10.58 20.22
C ALA A 468 3.07 -10.00 20.87
N ILE A 469 2.97 -9.55 22.13
CA ILE A 469 4.11 -9.13 22.93
C ILE A 469 4.99 -10.36 23.19
N GLU A 470 4.48 -11.46 23.74
CA GLU A 470 5.19 -12.73 23.99
C GLU A 470 5.84 -13.31 22.73
N ILE A 471 5.19 -13.27 21.57
CA ILE A 471 5.79 -13.71 20.30
C ILE A 471 6.88 -12.72 19.85
N SER A 472 6.68 -11.41 20.01
CA SER A 472 7.69 -10.38 19.65
C SER A 472 8.86 -10.28 20.63
N THR A 473 8.67 -10.67 21.90
CA THR A 473 9.64 -10.57 22.99
C THR A 473 10.19 -11.93 23.42
N SER A 474 9.72 -13.04 22.86
CA SER A 474 10.29 -14.36 23.15
C SER A 474 11.64 -14.51 22.45
N PRO A 475 12.71 -14.86 23.19
CA PRO A 475 14.02 -15.15 22.61
C PRO A 475 14.00 -16.37 21.68
N ASP A 476 12.95 -17.19 21.72
CA ASP A 476 12.78 -18.37 20.85
C ASP A 476 12.27 -18.03 19.44
N ASN A 477 11.85 -16.78 19.18
CA ASN A 477 11.36 -16.35 17.87
C ASN A 477 12.51 -16.15 16.87
N PRO A 478 12.45 -16.75 15.65
CA PRO A 478 13.45 -16.55 14.59
C PRO A 478 13.72 -15.09 14.20
N PHE A 479 12.75 -14.19 14.42
CA PHE A 479 12.85 -12.77 14.11
C PHE A 479 13.24 -11.90 15.31
N PHE A 480 13.42 -12.47 16.51
CA PHE A 480 13.70 -11.74 17.74
C PHE A 480 14.93 -10.83 17.61
N MET A 481 16.04 -11.37 17.11
CA MET A 481 17.28 -10.61 16.94
C MET A 481 17.11 -9.40 16.02
N ARG A 482 16.38 -9.56 14.90
CA ARG A 482 16.08 -8.46 13.96
C ARG A 482 15.13 -7.43 14.55
N HIS A 483 14.09 -7.89 15.25
CA HIS A 483 13.13 -7.01 15.91
C HIS A 483 13.82 -6.15 16.97
N GLN A 484 14.67 -6.78 17.78
CA GLN A 484 15.35 -6.10 18.87
C GLN A 484 16.44 -5.13 18.39
N LEU A 485 17.15 -5.48 17.30
CA LEU A 485 18.02 -4.53 16.59
C LEU A 485 17.25 -3.30 16.09
N ALA A 486 16.09 -3.49 15.47
CA ALA A 486 15.28 -2.37 14.97
C ALA A 486 14.73 -1.49 16.11
N LYS A 487 14.34 -2.10 17.23
CA LYS A 487 13.90 -1.39 18.44
C LYS A 487 15.05 -0.59 19.07
N GLY A 488 16.25 -1.19 19.10
CA GLY A 488 17.48 -0.49 19.51
C GLY A 488 17.79 0.70 18.60
N ASP A 489 17.67 0.52 17.28
CA ASP A 489 17.89 1.59 16.29
C ASP A 489 16.90 2.76 16.50
N ASP A 490 15.64 2.49 16.82
CA ASP A 490 14.66 3.52 17.17
C ASP A 490 15.09 4.28 18.43
N TYR A 491 15.42 3.58 19.53
CA TYR A 491 15.92 4.20 20.77
C TYR A 491 17.19 5.03 20.57
N PHE A 492 18.13 4.51 19.78
CA PHE A 492 19.37 5.19 19.42
C PHE A 492 19.08 6.52 18.72
N VAL A 493 18.14 6.52 17.78
CA VAL A 493 17.70 7.73 17.09
C VAL A 493 17.02 8.71 18.05
N ARG A 494 16.31 8.23 19.09
CA ARG A 494 15.72 9.08 20.13
C ARG A 494 16.75 9.64 21.13
N ARG A 495 18.02 9.25 21.01
CA ARG A 495 19.09 9.51 22.00
C ARG A 495 18.83 8.89 23.39
N ASP A 496 17.94 7.89 23.46
CA ASP A 496 17.80 7.08 24.66
C ASP A 496 18.80 5.91 24.59
N PHE A 497 20.07 6.25 24.79
CA PHE A 497 21.17 5.29 24.65
C PHE A 497 21.08 4.16 25.66
N GLN A 498 20.55 4.43 26.86
CA GLN A 498 20.40 3.42 27.90
C GLN A 498 19.37 2.36 27.50
N ALA A 499 18.21 2.75 26.96
CA ALA A 499 17.22 1.81 26.45
C ALA A 499 17.71 1.08 25.18
N ALA A 500 18.46 1.78 24.32
CA ALA A 500 19.07 1.18 23.12
C ALA A 500 20.07 0.06 23.48
N ILE A 501 20.92 0.29 24.48
CA ILE A 501 21.90 -0.70 24.96
C ILE A 501 21.22 -1.99 25.41
N VAL A 502 20.15 -1.89 26.21
CA VAL A 502 19.41 -3.08 26.67
C VAL A 502 18.90 -3.88 25.47
N CYS A 503 18.33 -3.20 24.47
CA CYS A 503 17.84 -3.87 23.27
C CYS A 503 18.96 -4.56 22.49
N TYR A 504 20.06 -3.87 22.25
CA TYR A 504 21.19 -4.44 21.52
C TYR A 504 21.88 -5.59 22.29
N GLN A 505 21.95 -5.53 23.63
CA GLN A 505 22.45 -6.63 24.46
C GLN A 505 21.58 -7.88 24.33
N GLU A 506 20.26 -7.72 24.43
CA GLU A 506 19.30 -8.82 24.26
C GLU A 506 19.42 -9.46 22.86
N ALA A 507 19.64 -8.65 21.82
CA ALA A 507 19.91 -9.15 20.47
C ALA A 507 21.26 -9.91 20.38
N ALA A 508 22.30 -9.41 21.06
CA ALA A 508 23.64 -9.97 21.00
C ALA A 508 23.77 -11.30 21.77
N THR A 509 23.03 -11.47 22.87
CA THR A 509 23.04 -12.68 23.70
C THR A 509 22.00 -13.73 23.28
N CYS A 510 21.21 -13.44 22.24
CA CYS A 510 20.20 -14.36 21.73
C CYS A 510 20.85 -15.59 21.06
N ASN A 511 20.47 -16.79 21.51
CA ASN A 511 20.80 -18.05 20.85
C ASN A 511 19.68 -18.41 19.87
N PRO A 512 19.93 -18.43 18.54
CA PRO A 512 18.91 -18.79 17.58
C PRO A 512 18.56 -20.28 17.69
N THR A 513 17.27 -20.60 17.76
CA THR A 513 16.74 -21.98 17.87
C THR A 513 16.85 -22.81 16.58
N ILE A 514 17.36 -22.23 15.49
CA ILE A 514 17.53 -22.91 14.21
C ILE A 514 18.81 -23.78 14.26
N ALA A 515 18.71 -24.94 14.91
CA ALA A 515 19.50 -26.08 14.50
C ALA A 515 19.00 -26.47 13.10
N SER A 516 19.78 -26.15 12.07
CA SER A 516 19.56 -26.67 10.73
C SER A 516 19.47 -28.20 10.83
N THR A 517 18.38 -28.78 10.33
CA THR A 517 18.31 -30.20 10.04
C THR A 517 19.22 -30.50 8.86
N SER A 518 20.53 -30.48 9.08
CA SER A 518 21.52 -31.03 8.17
C SER A 518 22.81 -31.31 8.93
N SER A 519 23.07 -32.60 9.12
CA SER A 519 24.37 -33.18 9.49
C SER A 519 24.91 -32.83 10.87
N GLU A 520 25.07 -33.88 11.68
CA GLU A 520 26.01 -33.91 12.81
C GLU A 520 27.38 -33.32 12.40
N GLY A 521 27.94 -32.46 13.25
CA GLY A 521 29.39 -32.20 13.28
C GLY A 521 29.94 -30.95 12.60
N SER A 522 29.44 -29.75 12.88
CA SER A 522 30.30 -28.55 13.03
C SER A 522 29.52 -27.45 13.76
N GLY A 523 29.98 -27.00 14.92
CA GLY A 523 29.33 -25.95 15.72
C GLY A 523 29.51 -24.53 15.17
N LEU A 524 29.37 -24.34 13.86
CA LEU A 524 29.42 -23.01 13.23
C LEU A 524 28.01 -22.44 13.08
N GLU A 525 27.77 -21.27 13.68
CA GLU A 525 26.55 -20.50 13.51
C GLU A 525 26.35 -20.05 12.06
N ASP A 526 25.09 -19.82 11.65
CA ASP A 526 24.76 -19.31 10.32
C ASP A 526 25.39 -17.92 10.07
N PRO A 527 26.08 -17.68 8.94
CA PRO A 527 26.83 -16.45 8.70
C PRO A 527 25.98 -15.16 8.80
N GLU A 528 24.68 -15.22 8.53
CA GLU A 528 23.79 -14.06 8.67
C GLU A 528 23.45 -13.78 10.14
N THR A 529 23.33 -14.82 10.98
CA THR A 529 23.18 -14.67 12.43
C THR A 529 24.45 -14.10 13.07
N THR A 530 25.64 -14.58 12.67
CA THR A 530 26.94 -14.03 13.09
C THR A 530 27.04 -12.55 12.73
N ARG A 531 26.64 -12.17 11.51
CA ARG A 531 26.64 -10.78 11.04
C ARG A 531 25.72 -9.89 11.88
N GLN A 532 24.51 -10.35 12.19
CA GLN A 532 23.55 -9.60 13.00
C GLN A 532 24.04 -9.44 14.44
N ARG A 533 24.67 -10.47 15.02
CA ARG A 533 25.29 -10.41 16.35
C ARG A 533 26.45 -9.43 16.41
N VAL A 534 27.34 -9.45 15.42
CA VAL A 534 28.42 -8.46 15.29
C VAL A 534 27.85 -7.05 15.19
N ARG A 535 26.79 -6.84 14.39
CA ARG A 535 26.09 -5.55 14.31
C ARG A 535 25.53 -5.11 15.67
N ALA A 536 24.94 -6.03 16.44
CA ALA A 536 24.41 -5.72 17.77
C ALA A 536 25.52 -5.21 18.70
N TYR A 537 26.66 -5.91 18.78
CA TYR A 537 27.78 -5.50 19.61
C TYR A 537 28.42 -4.17 19.16
N VAL A 538 28.59 -3.97 17.85
CA VAL A 538 29.05 -2.67 17.33
C VAL A 538 28.07 -1.56 17.69
N SER A 539 26.76 -1.83 17.64
CA SER A 539 25.72 -0.84 18.00
C SER A 539 25.68 -0.54 19.51
N CYS A 540 25.90 -1.54 20.37
CA CYS A 540 26.18 -1.32 21.80
C CYS A 540 27.37 -0.38 21.99
N ALA A 541 28.49 -0.66 21.30
CA ALA A 541 29.70 0.15 21.42
C ALA A 541 29.48 1.60 20.96
N LYS A 542 28.65 1.83 19.92
CA LYS A 542 28.23 3.19 19.52
C LYS A 542 27.47 3.91 20.62
N CYS A 543 26.58 3.22 21.33
CA CYS A 543 25.84 3.81 22.45
C CYS A 543 26.78 4.18 23.61
N PHE A 544 27.67 3.28 24.02
CA PHE A 544 28.67 3.58 25.06
C PHE A 544 29.64 4.69 24.66
N TYR A 545 30.02 4.74 23.39
CA TYR A 545 30.82 5.85 22.84
C TYR A 545 30.08 7.18 22.95
N ALA A 546 28.77 7.20 22.64
CA ALA A 546 27.93 8.39 22.78
C ALA A 546 27.71 8.83 24.23
N LEU A 547 27.80 7.89 25.19
CA LEU A 547 27.75 8.15 26.63
C LEU A 547 29.11 8.53 27.23
N GLU A 548 30.14 8.76 26.40
CA GLU A 548 31.51 9.07 26.84
C GLU A 548 32.19 7.96 27.67
N GLU A 549 31.79 6.70 27.45
CA GLU A 549 32.38 5.51 28.10
C GLU A 549 33.21 4.66 27.11
N PRO A 550 34.42 5.12 26.70
CA PRO A 550 35.21 4.46 25.66
C PRO A 550 35.77 3.10 26.10
N GLU A 551 35.95 2.86 27.40
CA GLU A 551 36.40 1.56 27.92
C GLU A 551 35.34 0.47 27.75
N ASN A 552 34.08 0.79 28.07
CA ASN A 552 32.95 -0.12 27.87
C ASN A 552 32.73 -0.38 26.38
N ALA A 553 32.81 0.67 25.54
CA ALA A 553 32.75 0.51 24.09
C ALA A 553 33.87 -0.43 23.57
N TRP A 554 35.10 -0.28 24.08
CA TRP A 554 36.24 -1.13 23.70
C TRP A 554 36.02 -2.61 24.07
N GLN A 555 35.44 -2.89 25.24
CA GLN A 555 35.12 -4.26 25.66
C GLN A 555 34.15 -4.93 24.69
N TYR A 556 33.03 -4.28 24.36
CA TYR A 556 32.05 -4.82 23.40
C TYR A 556 32.62 -5.03 22.00
N LEU A 557 33.50 -4.13 21.54
CA LEU A 557 34.21 -4.29 20.27
C LEU A 557 35.24 -5.42 20.29
N SER A 558 35.81 -5.73 21.45
CA SER A 558 36.73 -6.86 21.60
C SER A 558 35.97 -8.19 21.58
N ILE A 559 34.84 -8.27 22.29
CA ILE A 559 33.91 -9.41 22.21
C ILE A 559 33.48 -9.64 20.76
N ALA A 560 33.10 -8.59 20.03
CA ALA A 560 32.70 -8.71 18.63
C ALA A 560 33.82 -9.20 17.71
N HIS A 561 35.09 -8.89 18.04
CA HIS A 561 36.26 -9.30 17.26
C HIS A 561 36.62 -10.76 17.48
N ASP A 562 36.35 -11.29 18.67
CA ASP A 562 36.66 -12.67 19.07
C ASP A 562 35.59 -13.67 18.59
N ILE A 563 34.53 -13.22 17.91
CA ILE A 563 33.51 -14.10 17.32
C ILE A 563 34.12 -14.84 16.11
N ASP A 564 33.97 -16.16 16.08
CA ASP A 564 34.39 -16.97 14.92
C ASP A 564 33.51 -16.68 13.69
N GLY A 565 34.13 -16.45 12.53
CA GLY A 565 33.42 -16.25 11.27
C GLY A 565 32.93 -14.81 10.99
N VAL A 566 33.49 -13.81 11.66
CA VAL A 566 33.18 -12.39 11.38
C VAL A 566 33.50 -12.05 9.91
N SER A 567 32.57 -11.35 9.26
CA SER A 567 32.78 -10.91 7.87
C SER A 567 33.86 -9.83 7.78
N VAL A 568 34.55 -9.75 6.64
CA VAL A 568 35.58 -8.73 6.38
C VAL A 568 35.03 -7.30 6.57
N GLU A 569 33.77 -7.07 6.23
CA GLU A 569 33.06 -5.81 6.49
C GLU A 569 32.83 -5.56 7.99
N GLY A 570 32.46 -6.59 8.75
CA GLY A 570 32.29 -6.53 10.20
C GLY A 570 33.60 -6.21 10.92
N GLU A 571 34.71 -6.86 10.52
CA GLU A 571 36.04 -6.56 11.06
C GLU A 571 36.46 -5.11 10.80
N ALA A 572 36.23 -4.61 9.57
CA ALA A 572 36.51 -3.22 9.23
C ALA A 572 35.71 -2.24 10.10
N ALA A 573 34.42 -2.53 10.35
CA ALA A 573 33.58 -1.73 11.23
C ALA A 573 34.06 -1.77 12.69
N ILE A 574 34.44 -2.95 13.21
CA ILE A 574 34.97 -3.10 14.56
C ILE A 574 36.26 -2.28 14.73
N LEU A 575 37.18 -2.39 13.77
CA LEU A 575 38.46 -1.67 13.81
C LEU A 575 38.29 -0.15 13.72
N LEU A 576 37.34 0.32 12.89
CA LEU A 576 36.96 1.74 12.84
C LEU A 576 36.56 2.26 14.21
N TRP A 577 35.64 1.57 14.89
CA TRP A 577 35.14 1.98 16.20
C TRP A 577 36.19 1.82 17.32
N LYS A 578 37.10 0.84 17.22
CA LYS A 578 38.27 0.74 18.11
C LYS A 578 39.22 1.93 17.93
N GLY A 579 39.46 2.35 16.69
CA GLY A 579 40.21 3.58 16.37
C GLY A 579 39.56 4.81 17.01
N LYS A 580 38.24 4.98 16.86
CA LYS A 580 37.51 6.09 17.51
C LYS A 580 37.65 6.10 19.03
N CYS A 581 37.60 4.94 19.69
CA CYS A 581 37.81 4.85 21.14
C CYS A 581 39.22 5.33 21.53
N LYS A 582 40.25 4.93 20.76
CA LYS A 582 41.64 5.37 20.98
C LYS A 582 41.85 6.86 20.69
N ARG A 583 41.14 7.42 19.71
CA ARG A 583 41.10 8.87 19.47
C ARG A 583 40.60 9.64 20.70
N VAL A 584 39.50 9.20 21.31
CA VAL A 584 38.95 9.84 22.53
C VAL A 584 39.92 9.73 23.71
N GLN A 585 40.66 8.62 23.81
CA GLN A 585 41.73 8.43 24.78
C GLN A 585 43.02 9.21 24.47
N LYS A 586 43.05 10.02 23.40
CA LYS A 586 44.22 10.76 22.89
C LYS A 586 45.40 9.88 22.46
N ALA A 587 45.19 8.58 22.27
CA ALA A 587 46.18 7.64 21.75
C ALA A 587 46.17 7.67 20.21
N TYR A 588 46.58 8.80 19.61
CA TYR A 588 46.41 9.04 18.18
C TYR A 588 47.23 8.10 17.28
N ASP A 589 48.43 7.70 17.70
CA ASP A 589 49.26 6.74 16.95
C ASP A 589 48.61 5.35 16.88
N GLU A 590 48.11 4.86 18.02
CA GLU A 590 47.36 3.60 18.09
C GLU A 590 46.06 3.68 17.29
N SER A 591 45.38 4.83 17.33
CA SER A 591 44.18 5.09 16.54
C SER A 591 44.47 5.00 15.04
N LEU A 592 45.54 5.62 14.55
CA LEU A 592 45.91 5.55 13.13
C LEU A 592 46.23 4.13 12.69
N LEU A 593 47.01 3.38 13.47
CA LEU A 593 47.33 1.98 13.18
C LEU A 593 46.07 1.10 13.07
N LEU A 594 45.07 1.33 13.92
CA LEU A 594 43.80 0.61 13.86
C LEU A 594 42.97 1.01 12.64
N LEU A 595 42.97 2.31 12.28
CA LEU A 595 42.25 2.81 11.11
C LEU A 595 42.90 2.37 9.78
N GLU A 596 44.23 2.27 9.71
CA GLU A 596 44.93 1.69 8.56
C GLU A 596 44.52 0.22 8.35
N LYS A 597 44.51 -0.58 9.43
CA LYS A 597 44.00 -1.96 9.38
C LYS A 597 42.53 -2.02 8.97
N ALA A 598 41.71 -1.09 9.46
CA ALA A 598 40.31 -1.00 9.07
C ALA A 598 40.17 -0.71 7.57
N PHE A 599 41.01 0.19 7.04
CA PHE A 599 41.01 0.59 5.63
C PHE A 599 41.40 -0.56 4.70
N ASP A 600 42.39 -1.37 5.08
CA ASP A 600 42.80 -2.56 4.34
C ASP A 600 41.66 -3.58 4.26
N ARG A 601 41.00 -3.85 5.40
CA ARG A 601 39.84 -4.75 5.45
C ARG A 601 38.65 -4.21 4.64
N ALA A 602 38.33 -2.92 4.75
CA ALA A 602 37.29 -2.30 3.95
C ALA A 602 37.60 -2.33 2.44
N SER A 603 38.87 -2.17 2.06
CA SER A 603 39.32 -2.27 0.68
C SER A 603 39.22 -3.69 0.14
N ALA A 604 39.55 -4.70 0.95
CA ALA A 604 39.36 -6.11 0.62
C ALA A 604 37.87 -6.45 0.43
N ALA A 605 36.99 -5.95 1.31
CA ALA A 605 35.55 -6.11 1.18
C ALA A 605 34.99 -5.44 -0.09
N SER A 606 35.45 -4.23 -0.41
CA SER A 606 35.05 -3.51 -1.62
C SER A 606 35.49 -4.24 -2.90
N ALA A 607 36.68 -4.84 -2.91
CA ALA A 607 37.18 -5.62 -4.04
C ALA A 607 36.36 -6.92 -4.23
N ALA A 608 35.99 -7.58 -3.13
CA ALA A 608 35.15 -8.77 -3.17
C ALA A 608 33.73 -8.47 -3.70
N SER A 609 33.16 -7.31 -3.34
CA SER A 609 31.84 -6.87 -3.79
C SER A 609 31.80 -6.54 -5.30
N ALA A 610 32.89 -5.99 -5.85
CA ALA A 610 33.01 -5.65 -7.28
C ALA A 610 33.03 -6.88 -8.22
N CYS A 611 33.35 -8.07 -7.69
CA CYS A 611 33.41 -9.32 -8.45
C CYS A 611 32.07 -10.09 -8.50
N LEU A 612 31.02 -9.59 -7.85
CA LEU A 612 29.69 -10.23 -7.80
C LEU A 612 28.71 -9.58 -8.81
N PRO A 613 27.85 -10.35 -9.48
CA PRO A 613 26.83 -9.81 -10.39
C PRO A 613 25.83 -8.92 -9.63
N SER A 614 25.44 -7.82 -10.26
CA SER A 614 24.72 -6.65 -9.70
C SER A 614 23.31 -6.91 -9.15
N SER A 615 22.83 -8.16 -9.12
CA SER A 615 21.51 -8.54 -8.63
C SER A 615 21.47 -8.95 -7.15
N ALA A 616 22.61 -9.12 -6.49
CA ALA A 616 22.68 -9.67 -5.12
C ALA A 616 22.85 -8.63 -3.99
N THR A 617 23.11 -7.36 -4.29
CA THR A 617 23.58 -6.38 -3.29
C THR A 617 22.50 -5.47 -2.69
N ALA A 618 21.24 -5.55 -3.13
CA ALA A 618 20.18 -4.61 -2.73
C ALA A 618 19.14 -5.18 -1.73
N ALA A 619 19.39 -6.34 -1.13
CA ALA A 619 18.39 -7.07 -0.34
C ALA A 619 18.82 -7.28 1.13
N ALA A 620 18.83 -6.23 1.93
CA ALA A 620 18.66 -6.22 3.39
C ALA A 620 18.82 -4.76 3.86
N GLY A 621 18.10 -4.34 4.91
CA GLY A 621 18.27 -3.01 5.52
C GLY A 621 19.77 -2.71 5.71
N ALA A 622 20.25 -1.72 4.95
CA ALA A 622 21.64 -1.69 4.50
C ALA A 622 22.66 -1.62 5.65
N PRO A 623 23.59 -2.58 5.78
CA PRO A 623 24.90 -2.25 6.34
C PRO A 623 25.52 -1.15 5.46
N MET A 624 26.36 -0.28 6.04
CA MET A 624 27.11 0.70 5.25
C MET A 624 27.76 -0.03 4.08
N SER A 625 27.48 0.39 2.84
CA SER A 625 28.15 -0.22 1.69
C SER A 625 29.66 -0.13 1.90
N ALA A 626 30.42 -1.14 1.45
CA ALA A 626 31.88 -1.16 1.65
C ALA A 626 32.56 0.17 1.23
N ALA A 627 31.99 0.87 0.24
CA ALA A 627 32.39 2.21 -0.17
C ALA A 627 32.12 3.31 0.88
N VAL A 628 30.95 3.31 1.54
CA VAL A 628 30.62 4.25 2.61
C VAL A 628 31.51 3.99 3.83
N LEU A 629 31.71 2.72 4.21
CA LEU A 629 32.60 2.36 5.31
C LEU A 629 34.04 2.79 5.05
N LYS A 630 34.57 2.52 3.85
CA LYS A 630 35.91 2.97 3.43
C LYS A 630 36.05 4.49 3.50
N ARG A 631 35.03 5.24 3.08
CA ARG A 631 35.02 6.72 3.16
C ARG A 631 34.99 7.19 4.61
N SER A 632 34.19 6.58 5.47
CA SER A 632 34.13 6.89 6.90
C SER A 632 35.47 6.69 7.59
N ILE A 633 36.17 5.57 7.31
CA ILE A 633 37.51 5.30 7.82
C ILE A 633 38.50 6.39 7.38
N LEU A 634 38.50 6.76 6.10
CA LEU A 634 39.37 7.83 5.59
C LEU A 634 39.11 9.18 6.27
N MET A 635 37.86 9.51 6.53
CA MET A 635 37.50 10.75 7.22
C MET A 635 38.00 10.73 8.68
N GLU A 636 37.82 9.62 9.39
CA GLU A 636 38.37 9.46 10.75
C GLU A 636 39.90 9.50 10.76
N MET A 637 40.58 8.93 9.75
CA MET A 637 42.04 9.05 9.63
C MET A 637 42.48 10.51 9.49
N LYS A 638 41.75 11.31 8.70
CA LYS A 638 42.01 12.75 8.58
C LYS A 638 41.81 13.45 9.93
N VAL A 639 40.68 13.20 10.59
CA VAL A 639 40.34 13.73 11.92
C VAL A 639 41.45 13.45 12.93
N VAL A 640 41.87 12.19 13.05
CA VAL A 640 42.95 11.78 13.95
C VAL A 640 44.28 12.44 13.55
N GLY A 641 44.59 12.52 12.26
CA GLY A 641 45.77 13.20 11.75
C GLY A 641 45.82 14.69 12.13
N MET A 642 44.70 15.40 12.03
CA MET A 642 44.58 16.81 12.42
C MET A 642 44.76 16.98 13.93
N LEU A 643 44.07 16.17 14.74
CA LEU A 643 44.20 16.22 16.21
C LEU A 643 45.64 15.92 16.64
N ARG A 644 46.25 14.88 16.06
CA ARG A 644 47.65 14.52 16.30
C ARG A 644 48.60 15.66 15.95
N GLN A 645 48.43 16.28 14.78
CA GLN A 645 49.26 17.41 14.37
C GLN A 645 49.03 18.64 15.26
N GLY A 646 47.79 18.95 15.64
CA GLY A 646 47.49 20.02 16.58
C GLY A 646 48.17 19.82 17.95
N VAL A 647 48.28 18.58 18.42
CA VAL A 647 49.06 18.25 19.63
C VAL A 647 50.56 18.47 19.40
N TYR A 648 51.12 18.05 18.25
CA TYR A 648 52.52 18.31 17.93
C TYR A 648 52.84 19.80 17.81
N ASP A 649 52.00 20.57 17.12
CA ASP A 649 52.17 22.01 16.94
C ASP A 649 52.05 22.75 18.28
N ALA A 650 51.15 22.32 19.16
CA ALA A 650 51.06 22.82 20.53
C ALA A 650 52.34 22.51 21.33
N LEU A 651 52.85 21.28 21.28
CA LEU A 651 54.09 20.88 21.97
C LEU A 651 55.32 21.64 21.45
N LEU A 652 55.45 21.80 20.13
CA LEU A 652 56.54 22.56 19.51
C LEU A 652 56.47 24.06 19.88
N SER A 653 55.27 24.65 19.92
CA SER A 653 55.10 26.05 20.35
C SER A 653 55.40 26.26 21.85
N THR A 654 55.16 25.26 22.69
CA THR A 654 55.56 25.32 24.11
C THR A 654 57.07 25.21 24.30
N ASP A 655 57.77 24.46 23.45
CA ASP A 655 59.24 24.36 23.49
C ASP A 655 59.92 25.64 22.97
N GLU A 656 59.37 26.28 21.94
CA GLU A 656 59.86 27.58 21.45
C GLU A 656 59.66 28.70 22.48
N THR A 657 58.52 28.73 23.17
CA THR A 657 58.26 29.68 24.27
C THR A 657 59.10 29.38 25.51
N ALA A 658 59.35 28.11 25.85
CA ALA A 658 60.26 27.73 26.92
C ALA A 658 61.75 27.98 26.57
N ALA A 659 62.14 27.89 25.30
CA ALA A 659 63.47 28.27 24.82
C ALA A 659 63.65 29.80 24.79
N ALA A 660 62.62 30.55 24.38
CA ALA A 660 62.59 32.01 24.43
C ALA A 660 62.66 32.56 25.87
N ASN A 661 61.95 31.92 26.82
CA ASN A 661 62.00 32.29 28.23
C ASN A 661 63.37 31.95 28.87
N ARG A 662 63.98 30.80 28.52
CA ARG A 662 65.37 30.49 28.94
C ARG A 662 66.42 31.44 28.36
N ALA A 663 66.19 31.96 27.16
CA ALA A 663 67.05 33.01 26.58
C ALA A 663 66.85 34.37 27.29
N ALA A 664 65.62 34.70 27.71
CA ALA A 664 65.30 35.91 28.46
C ALA A 664 65.87 35.92 29.89
N GLU A 665 65.94 34.77 30.57
CA GLU A 665 66.56 34.65 31.91
C GLU A 665 68.09 34.83 31.92
N SER A 666 68.75 34.76 30.75
CA SER A 666 70.19 34.99 30.62
C SER A 666 70.59 36.48 30.51
N ASN A 667 69.62 37.38 30.35
CA ASN A 667 69.81 38.83 30.27
C ASN A 667 68.95 39.53 31.34
N GLY A 668 69.43 39.58 32.58
CA GLY A 668 68.73 40.24 33.68
C GLY A 668 68.68 41.76 33.57
N ALA A 669 67.49 42.36 33.79
CA ALA A 669 67.27 43.53 34.66
C ALA A 669 65.77 43.85 34.84
N ASN A 670 65.27 43.66 36.07
CA ASN A 670 64.13 44.27 36.77
C ASN A 670 62.94 44.86 36.00
N GLY A 671 61.76 44.28 36.24
CA GLY A 671 60.47 44.94 36.10
C GLY A 671 59.36 44.08 36.70
N ALA A 672 58.92 44.41 37.91
CA ALA A 672 57.77 43.80 38.56
C ALA A 672 56.49 44.17 37.82
N GLY A 673 55.80 43.17 37.28
CA GLY A 673 54.46 43.25 36.71
C GLY A 673 53.84 41.86 36.74
N GLU A 674 52.69 41.74 37.39
CA GLU A 674 52.00 40.50 37.73
C GLU A 674 51.85 39.54 36.53
N ALA A 675 52.34 38.32 36.71
CA ALA A 675 52.25 37.24 35.73
C ALA A 675 50.86 36.60 35.82
N ASP A 676 49.96 37.00 34.92
CA ASP A 676 48.80 36.21 34.52
C ASP A 676 49.05 35.70 33.10
N GLY A 677 49.61 34.50 32.98
CA GLY A 677 50.17 34.03 31.71
C GLY A 677 50.52 32.56 31.69
N VAL A 678 49.62 31.68 32.13
CA VAL A 678 49.75 30.22 31.92
C VAL A 678 48.40 29.61 31.52
N VAL A 679 47.80 30.00 30.40
CA VAL A 679 46.74 29.22 29.73
C VAL A 679 46.67 29.55 28.23
N SER A 680 47.35 28.81 27.34
CA SER A 680 47.05 28.94 25.89
C SER A 680 47.16 27.66 25.07
N GLY A 681 47.97 26.66 25.46
CA GLY A 681 48.06 25.39 24.71
C GLY A 681 46.79 24.53 24.81
N GLY A 682 46.21 24.41 26.01
CA GLY A 682 45.01 23.58 26.24
C GLY A 682 43.71 24.13 25.65
N ASN A 683 43.68 25.41 25.25
CA ASN A 683 42.46 26.04 24.72
C ASN A 683 42.31 25.77 23.21
N ALA A 684 43.41 25.75 22.46
CA ALA A 684 43.41 25.43 21.02
C ALA A 684 43.01 23.97 20.74
N GLU A 685 43.52 23.02 21.50
CA GLU A 685 43.18 21.59 21.38
C GLU A 685 41.69 21.32 21.70
N LYS A 686 41.17 21.94 22.77
CA LYS A 686 39.74 21.89 23.12
C LYS A 686 38.86 22.51 22.04
N THR A 687 39.28 23.64 21.49
CA THR A 687 38.56 24.32 20.40
C THR A 687 38.52 23.45 19.14
N LEU A 688 39.63 22.80 18.78
CA LEU A 688 39.67 21.90 17.63
C LEU A 688 38.73 20.71 17.84
N THR A 689 38.75 20.10 19.02
CA THR A 689 37.92 18.93 19.35
C THR A 689 36.43 19.27 19.33
N GLN A 690 36.03 20.40 19.94
CA GLN A 690 34.65 20.90 19.90
C GLN A 690 34.21 21.25 18.46
N MET A 691 35.10 21.81 17.65
CA MET A 691 34.80 22.09 16.25
C MET A 691 34.61 20.80 15.45
N MET A 692 35.41 19.76 15.74
CA MET A 692 35.26 18.45 15.12
C MET A 692 33.90 17.81 15.46
N GLU A 693 33.44 17.91 16.71
CA GLU A 693 32.12 17.40 17.14
C GLU A 693 30.95 18.01 16.33
N ILE A 694 31.02 19.30 16.00
CA ILE A 694 30.01 20.00 15.17
C ILE A 694 29.93 19.40 13.76
N PHE A 695 31.01 18.81 13.25
CA PHE A 695 31.05 18.19 11.93
C PHE A 695 30.49 16.77 11.91
N HIS A 696 30.15 16.18 13.07
CA HIS A 696 29.57 14.84 13.14
C HIS A 696 28.06 14.88 12.94
N CYS A 697 27.56 13.92 12.16
CA CYS A 697 26.14 13.70 12.00
C CYS A 697 25.56 13.12 13.31
N PRO A 698 24.49 13.71 13.87
CA PRO A 698 23.85 13.20 15.09
C PRO A 698 23.29 11.77 14.98
N LEU A 699 23.04 11.29 13.75
CA LEU A 699 22.47 9.95 13.50
C LEU A 699 23.52 8.86 13.31
N SER A 700 24.61 9.14 12.57
CA SER A 700 25.65 8.14 12.33
C SER A 700 26.79 8.21 13.35
N LEU A 701 26.94 9.34 14.06
CA LEU A 701 28.12 9.67 14.87
C LEU A 701 29.42 9.62 14.05
N GLU A 702 29.30 9.94 12.76
CA GLU A 702 30.39 10.01 11.79
C GLU A 702 30.43 11.41 11.16
N LEU A 703 31.58 11.80 10.64
CA LEU A 703 31.76 13.07 9.94
C LEU A 703 30.79 13.18 8.75
N MET A 704 30.10 14.32 8.62
CA MET A 704 29.16 14.58 7.51
C MET A 704 29.89 14.71 6.16
N ASP A 705 29.35 14.14 5.09
CA ASP A 705 29.88 14.30 3.72
C ASP A 705 29.06 15.36 2.96
N ASP A 706 27.75 15.32 3.12
CA ASP A 706 26.85 16.33 2.57
C ASP A 706 25.90 16.86 3.65
N PRO A 707 26.35 17.85 4.45
CA PRO A 707 25.55 18.38 5.54
C PRO A 707 24.30 19.07 5.01
N VAL A 708 23.14 18.69 5.55
CA VAL A 708 21.83 19.30 5.27
C VAL A 708 21.17 19.74 6.56
N THR A 709 20.57 20.91 6.53
CA THR A 709 19.90 21.53 7.69
C THR A 709 18.39 21.42 7.55
N THR A 710 17.73 21.03 8.64
CA THR A 710 16.26 20.98 8.77
C THR A 710 15.71 22.37 9.10
N PRO A 711 14.40 22.64 8.90
CA PRO A 711 13.78 23.92 9.27
C PRO A 711 13.98 24.31 10.74
N ASP A 712 14.12 23.31 11.61
CA ASP A 712 14.36 23.48 13.05
C ASP A 712 15.83 23.79 13.39
N GLY A 713 16.71 23.85 12.39
CA GLY A 713 18.12 24.23 12.55
C GLY A 713 19.07 23.08 12.83
N ASN A 714 18.60 21.82 12.89
CA ASN A 714 19.48 20.66 13.07
C ASN A 714 20.17 20.30 11.75
N THR A 715 21.44 19.91 11.82
CA THR A 715 22.21 19.50 10.64
C THR A 715 22.58 18.02 10.71
N TYR A 716 22.36 17.31 9.60
CA TYR A 716 22.62 15.89 9.44
C TYR A 716 23.36 15.62 8.15
N ASP A 717 23.97 14.44 8.03
CA ASP A 717 24.40 13.95 6.72
C ASP A 717 23.17 13.62 5.84
N ARG A 718 23.16 14.08 4.58
CA ARG A 718 22.02 13.91 3.67
C ARG A 718 21.58 12.46 3.53
N SER A 719 22.53 11.52 3.43
CA SER A 719 22.20 10.12 3.21
C SER A 719 21.46 9.55 4.42
N MET A 720 21.94 9.86 5.62
CA MET A 720 21.38 9.41 6.89
C MET A 720 19.99 9.97 7.16
N ILE A 721 19.78 11.28 6.96
CA ILE A 721 18.45 11.88 7.20
C ILE A 721 17.43 11.45 6.15
N LYS A 722 17.83 11.26 4.89
CA LYS A 722 16.91 10.75 3.85
C LYS A 722 16.48 9.32 4.17
N GLN A 723 17.42 8.48 4.59
CA GLN A 723 17.11 7.11 5.02
C GLN A 723 16.19 7.11 6.25
N HIS A 724 16.43 7.97 7.24
CA HIS A 724 15.54 8.13 8.38
C HIS A 724 14.10 8.48 7.94
N LEU A 725 13.95 9.47 7.05
CA LEU A 725 12.65 9.89 6.53
C LEU A 725 11.92 8.80 5.73
N GLU A 726 12.66 7.87 5.13
CA GLU A 726 12.13 6.72 4.39
C GLU A 726 11.72 5.56 5.30
N VAL A 727 12.52 5.27 6.33
CA VAL A 727 12.37 4.06 7.16
C VAL A 727 11.53 4.34 8.40
N ASN A 728 11.77 5.46 9.08
CA ASN A 728 11.22 5.74 10.41
C ASN A 728 10.02 6.70 10.36
N GLY A 729 9.87 7.48 9.28
CA GLY A 729 8.74 8.39 9.06
C GLY A 729 9.14 9.83 8.80
N CYS A 730 8.19 10.65 8.35
CA CYS A 730 8.42 12.05 7.95
C CYS A 730 8.46 13.01 9.14
N PHE A 731 9.44 12.85 10.03
CA PHE A 731 9.69 13.74 11.16
C PHE A 731 11.19 13.94 11.40
N ASP A 732 11.56 15.04 12.07
CA ASP A 732 12.94 15.34 12.46
C ASP A 732 13.35 14.40 13.62
N PRO A 733 14.48 13.69 13.51
CA PRO A 733 14.90 12.72 14.52
C PRO A 733 15.11 13.30 15.93
N LEU A 734 15.56 14.55 16.01
CA LEU A 734 15.88 15.22 17.28
C LEU A 734 14.69 15.98 17.85
N THR A 735 13.97 16.75 17.01
CA THR A 735 12.88 17.63 17.49
C THR A 735 11.51 17.00 17.39
N ARG A 736 11.37 15.92 16.60
CA ARG A 736 10.09 15.26 16.27
C ARG A 736 9.09 16.13 15.50
N ALA A 737 9.50 17.30 15.05
CA ALA A 737 8.67 18.12 14.18
C ALA A 737 8.43 17.42 12.83
N PRO A 738 7.28 17.64 12.18
CA PRO A 738 7.02 17.09 10.85
C PRO A 738 8.08 17.58 9.85
N LEU A 739 8.78 16.64 9.21
CA LEU A 739 9.90 16.92 8.31
C LEU A 739 9.75 16.12 7.03
N THR A 740 9.86 16.77 5.88
CA THR A 740 9.83 16.13 4.56
C THR A 740 11.17 16.30 3.84
N LYS A 741 11.47 15.42 2.88
CA LYS A 741 12.74 15.46 2.13
C LYS A 741 12.97 16.78 1.39
N SER A 742 11.91 17.47 0.99
CA SER A 742 11.98 18.76 0.29
C SER A 742 12.38 19.92 1.22
N GLN A 743 12.20 19.77 2.53
CA GLN A 743 12.58 20.75 3.54
C GLN A 743 14.07 20.67 3.95
N LEU A 744 14.82 19.71 3.42
CA LEU A 744 16.25 19.54 3.69
C LEU A 744 17.08 20.52 2.86
N HIS A 745 17.58 21.58 3.50
CA HIS A 745 18.37 22.60 2.85
C HIS A 745 19.87 22.24 2.89
N PRO A 746 20.61 22.25 1.77
CA PRO A 746 22.05 22.01 1.80
C PRO A 746 22.78 23.06 2.64
N ASN A 747 23.55 22.63 3.65
CA ASN A 747 24.39 23.52 4.45
C ASN A 747 25.74 23.74 3.76
N ARG A 748 25.73 24.59 2.73
CA ARG A 748 26.92 24.87 1.90
C ARG A 748 28.05 25.51 2.72
N ALA A 749 27.73 26.32 3.71
CA ALA A 749 28.71 26.99 4.57
C ALA A 749 29.46 25.96 5.43
N LEU A 750 28.75 25.05 6.08
CA LEU A 750 29.37 23.99 6.87
C LEU A 750 30.21 23.05 5.98
N LYS A 751 29.69 22.71 4.80
CA LYS A 751 30.43 21.89 3.83
C LYS A 751 31.75 22.54 3.40
N GLN A 752 31.72 23.82 3.03
CA GLN A 752 32.92 24.56 2.64
C GLN A 752 33.92 24.66 3.79
N LEU A 753 33.46 24.95 5.00
CA LEU A 753 34.31 24.99 6.18
C LEU A 753 35.02 23.64 6.42
N MET A 754 34.26 22.54 6.34
CA MET A 754 34.81 21.19 6.47
C MET A 754 35.82 20.89 5.36
N GLU A 755 35.51 21.22 4.11
CA GLU A 755 36.42 21.02 2.97
C GLU A 755 37.72 21.81 3.11
N THR A 756 37.66 23.08 3.53
CA THR A 756 38.86 23.91 3.77
C THR A 756 39.72 23.32 4.89
N LEU A 757 39.12 23.01 6.03
CA LEU A 757 39.86 22.45 7.18
C LEU A 757 40.48 21.08 6.88
N LEU A 758 39.78 20.23 6.13
CA LEU A 758 40.27 18.89 5.76
C LEU A 758 41.27 18.91 4.59
N SER A 759 41.36 20.00 3.82
CA SER A 759 42.29 20.14 2.67
C SER A 759 43.62 20.80 3.04
N ASP A 760 43.63 21.68 4.06
CA ASP A 760 44.84 22.40 4.50
C ASP A 760 45.86 21.50 5.25
N HIS A 761 45.49 20.28 5.65
CA HIS A 761 46.41 19.34 6.29
C HIS A 761 47.17 18.48 5.27
N ARG A 762 48.50 18.38 5.42
CA ARG A 762 49.44 17.65 4.54
C ARG A 762 49.06 16.18 4.23
N LEU A 763 48.22 15.55 5.05
CA LEU A 763 47.69 14.20 4.81
C LEU A 763 46.57 14.17 3.74
N GLY A 764 45.84 15.28 3.55
CA GLY A 764 44.80 15.43 2.53
C GLY A 764 45.34 15.34 1.10
N LEU A 765 46.56 15.81 0.86
CA LEU A 765 47.26 15.69 -0.42
C LEU A 765 47.72 14.25 -0.72
N LEU A 766 48.12 13.47 0.29
CA LEU A 766 48.50 12.05 0.17
C LEU A 766 47.31 11.12 -0.02
N LEU A 767 46.14 11.47 0.54
CA LEU A 767 44.91 10.67 0.41
C LEU A 767 44.05 11.08 -0.79
N ALA A 768 44.17 12.31 -1.28
CA ALA A 768 43.56 12.73 -2.55
C ALA A 768 44.10 11.92 -3.74
N SER A 769 45.37 11.47 -3.70
CA SER A 769 45.93 10.52 -4.67
C SER A 769 45.41 9.09 -4.55
N CYS A 770 44.68 8.75 -3.49
CA CYS A 770 44.03 7.44 -3.31
C CYS A 770 42.54 7.45 -3.67
N SER A 771 41.98 8.61 -4.01
CA SER A 771 40.57 8.79 -4.42
C SER A 771 40.34 8.74 -5.94
N THR A 772 41.38 8.47 -6.73
CA THR A 772 41.29 8.18 -8.17
C THR A 772 41.31 6.70 -8.45
#